data_AF-A0AA95HLC1-F1
#
_entry.id   AF-A0AA95HLC1-F1
#
_cell.length_a   1.000
_cell.length_b   1.000
_cell.length_c   1.000
_cell.angle_alpha   90.00
_cell.angle_beta   90.00
_cell.angle_gamma   90.00
#
_symmetry.space_group_name_H-M   'P 1'
#
loop_
_entity.id
_entity.type
_entity.pdbx_description
1 polymer ?
#
loop_
_entity_poly.entity_id
_entity_poly.type
_entity_poly.pdbx_seq_one_letter_code
_entity_poly.pdbx_strand_id
1 'polypeptide(L)'
;MKKSARPYICTFIIALCTSCSVSKFIPEDKYLLDEVRIVSETKEVKPSLFNSYIRQNPNAKWFNLVKIPMRTYCVSGVDSTKWINRFFRKIGDAPVIYDESVALKSQEEIEKAVRNMGYMGATVHLDKKTKKNKLKLAYRIHAGHPYRVRHVVYDIDDWVISNYMRQDSAQSLLAPGMLFDVNVLDTERQRITKLLQNKGYYKFNKDFLVYQADTARNTYLVDLTLRLLPYQRRKEDLPRKHRQYKVGEVNFLADDEIMSVQEGTLEEFDSLRYKGYSMYYKGKAFLRPQVLVDFNRIRPGELYSEQDVQNTYSNLGRLRALKYSNIRFREVNGENGTQLDAYVFLAKNKNKSMAFEVEGTNSAGDLGAAASVSFQHRNVFKGSETFMMKVRGAYEAITGLGVASQDYVNDNYMEYGIESSLNFPQFMFPFLSSNFKKKIRATSEVGLKFTSQVRPEFSRTLASASWSYKWTDRKRMQHRLDLVDVNYVYMPRKSSAFQEYLDSMSLRNSALKASYENQLVVRTGYSFTYNSAGNAMMRTPTKNSYSIRANIEEAGNLLYVASKLVHPNPKDGEDYVLANIPFAQYVKADFDFAKNFMIDPRNSFVFHIGVGVAYPYGNSKMLPFEKRYFSGGANSVRGWSVRSLGPGVYKGSEDGRMDFINQAGDIKLDLNIEYRTHLFWKLNGAAFVDAGNIWTIRDDSGQEGGLFKFNEFYKQIAVAYGLGIRFDLDYLILRFDGGMKAINPVETGKKRYPVIRPRFSRDFAFHFAVGYPF
;
A
#
# COMPACT_ATOMS: atom_id res chain seq x y z
N MET A 1 -22.13 -44.09 -8.38
CA MET A 1 -22.70 -43.13 -9.35
C MET A 1 -22.07 -41.75 -9.13
N LYS A 2 -20.98 -41.40 -9.83
CA LYS A 2 -20.37 -40.06 -9.80
C LYS A 2 -20.64 -39.38 -11.14
N LYS A 3 -21.80 -38.71 -11.26
CA LYS A 3 -22.07 -37.84 -12.42
C LYS A 3 -21.12 -36.65 -12.33
N SER A 4 -20.07 -36.70 -13.12
CA SER A 4 -19.12 -35.60 -13.31
C SER A 4 -19.90 -34.33 -13.69
N ALA A 5 -19.69 -33.23 -12.97
CA ALA A 5 -20.25 -31.92 -13.32
C ALA A 5 -19.63 -31.31 -14.61
N ARG A 6 -18.69 -32.01 -15.25
CA ARG A 6 -17.99 -31.58 -16.48
C ARG A 6 -18.90 -31.26 -17.68
N PRO A 7 -19.91 -32.08 -18.02
CA PRO A 7 -20.76 -31.74 -19.16
C PRO A 7 -21.58 -30.50 -18.83
N TYR A 8 -22.14 -30.37 -17.63
CA TYR A 8 -22.96 -29.21 -17.25
C TYR A 8 -22.18 -27.88 -17.25
N ILE A 9 -20.92 -27.88 -16.81
CA ILE A 9 -20.07 -26.67 -16.84
C ILE A 9 -19.71 -26.32 -18.30
N CYS A 10 -19.35 -27.31 -19.13
CA CYS A 10 -19.09 -27.07 -20.55
C CYS A 10 -20.35 -26.60 -21.28
N THR A 11 -21.52 -27.17 -21.02
CA THR A 11 -22.80 -26.75 -21.60
C THR A 11 -23.21 -25.36 -21.13
N PHE A 12 -22.95 -24.99 -19.87
CA PHE A 12 -23.20 -23.64 -19.36
C PHE A 12 -22.27 -22.59 -20.00
N ILE A 13 -20.98 -22.91 -20.18
CA ILE A 13 -20.03 -22.05 -20.89
C ILE A 13 -20.40 -21.92 -22.38
N ILE A 14 -20.84 -23.01 -23.02
CA ILE A 14 -21.31 -23.01 -24.41
C ILE A 14 -22.62 -22.21 -24.54
N ALA A 15 -23.55 -22.30 -23.58
CA ALA A 15 -24.77 -21.53 -23.53
C ALA A 15 -24.55 -20.02 -23.30
N LEU A 16 -23.46 -19.63 -22.61
CA LEU A 16 -23.02 -18.22 -22.53
C LEU A 16 -22.36 -17.73 -23.83
N CYS A 17 -21.89 -18.65 -24.67
CA CYS A 17 -21.27 -18.37 -25.96
C CYS A 17 -22.27 -18.31 -27.13
N THR A 18 -23.44 -18.97 -27.02
CA THR A 18 -24.51 -18.89 -28.02
C THR A 18 -25.21 -17.52 -27.96
N SER A 19 -25.47 -16.96 -29.14
CA SER A 19 -25.86 -15.56 -29.31
C SER A 19 -27.30 -15.28 -28.87
N CYS A 20 -27.51 -14.85 -27.62
CA CYS A 20 -28.69 -14.05 -27.29
C CYS A 20 -28.55 -12.69 -28.01
N SER A 21 -29.55 -12.33 -28.83
CA SER A 21 -29.45 -11.18 -29.73
C SER A 21 -29.43 -9.88 -28.92
N VAL A 22 -28.25 -9.25 -28.87
CA VAL A 22 -28.05 -7.91 -28.29
C VAL A 22 -28.98 -6.88 -28.96
N SER A 23 -29.40 -7.15 -30.21
CA SER A 23 -30.28 -6.30 -31.00
C SER A 23 -31.63 -6.00 -30.35
N LYS A 24 -32.18 -6.90 -29.50
CA LYS A 24 -33.48 -6.67 -28.83
C LYS A 24 -33.46 -5.51 -27.81
N PHE A 25 -32.27 -5.06 -27.40
CA PHE A 25 -32.08 -3.96 -26.44
C PHE A 25 -31.51 -2.69 -27.09
N ILE A 26 -31.34 -2.70 -28.42
CA ILE A 26 -30.91 -1.53 -29.19
C ILE A 26 -32.18 -0.96 -29.83
N PRO A 27 -32.60 0.27 -29.49
CA PRO A 27 -33.74 0.91 -30.14
C PRO A 27 -33.54 1.03 -31.66
N GLU A 28 -34.64 1.09 -32.41
CA GLU A 28 -34.61 1.39 -33.85
C GLU A 28 -33.88 2.73 -34.07
N ASP A 29 -33.13 2.80 -35.17
CA ASP A 29 -32.26 3.94 -35.56
C ASP A 29 -31.16 4.34 -34.58
N LYS A 30 -30.85 3.49 -33.58
CA LYS A 30 -29.72 3.70 -32.67
C LYS A 30 -28.60 2.68 -32.88
N TYR A 31 -27.38 3.10 -32.55
CA TYR A 31 -26.19 2.27 -32.65
C TYR A 31 -25.63 1.90 -31.28
N LEU A 32 -25.29 0.63 -31.09
CA LEU A 32 -24.44 0.20 -29.98
C LEU A 32 -23.02 0.74 -30.19
N LEU A 33 -22.50 1.45 -29.18
CA LEU A 33 -21.12 1.88 -29.17
C LEU A 33 -20.20 0.65 -28.99
N ASP A 34 -19.51 0.29 -30.06
CA ASP A 34 -18.73 -0.94 -30.11
C ASP A 34 -17.28 -0.74 -29.64
N GLU A 35 -16.69 0.39 -30.02
CA GLU A 35 -15.29 0.74 -29.82
C GLU A 35 -15.14 2.27 -29.77
N VAL A 36 -14.29 2.78 -28.88
CA VAL A 36 -13.86 4.18 -28.85
C VAL A 36 -12.33 4.19 -28.83
N ARG A 37 -11.72 4.99 -29.70
CA ARG A 37 -10.27 5.16 -29.74
C ARG A 37 -9.89 6.62 -29.99
N ILE A 38 -8.74 7.03 -29.47
CA ILE A 38 -8.12 8.31 -29.82
C ILE A 38 -6.93 7.99 -30.72
N VAL A 39 -6.81 8.72 -31.83
CA VAL A 39 -5.72 8.61 -32.77
C VAL A 39 -5.09 9.99 -32.90
N SER A 40 -3.78 10.08 -32.78
CA SER A 40 -3.04 11.31 -33.04
C SER A 40 -2.13 11.07 -34.23
N GLU A 41 -2.10 12.01 -35.16
CA GLU A 41 -1.15 12.01 -36.28
C GLU A 41 0.23 12.53 -35.85
N THR A 42 0.29 13.24 -34.72
CA THR A 42 1.51 13.80 -34.15
C THR A 42 2.05 12.88 -33.05
N LYS A 43 3.30 12.43 -33.18
CA LYS A 43 3.95 11.45 -32.30
C LYS A 43 4.11 11.95 -30.86
N GLU A 44 4.33 13.25 -30.71
CA GLU A 44 4.52 13.95 -29.43
C GLU A 44 3.21 14.04 -28.63
N VAL A 45 2.07 14.04 -29.33
CA VAL A 45 0.73 14.10 -28.73
C VAL A 45 0.21 12.68 -28.50
N LYS A 46 0.55 12.11 -27.34
CA LYS A 46 0.20 10.72 -27.01
C LYS A 46 -1.31 10.58 -26.74
N PRO A 47 -2.05 9.72 -27.48
CA PRO A 47 -3.49 9.54 -27.28
C PRO A 47 -3.91 9.18 -25.85
N SER A 48 -3.06 8.44 -25.14
CA SER A 48 -3.32 8.01 -23.75
C SER A 48 -3.51 9.15 -22.76
N LEU A 49 -2.96 10.35 -23.05
CA LEU A 49 -3.12 11.54 -22.21
C LEU A 49 -4.57 12.03 -22.17
N PHE A 50 -5.36 11.70 -23.20
CA PHE A 50 -6.69 12.27 -23.39
C PHE A 50 -7.84 11.32 -23.01
N ASN A 51 -7.52 10.10 -22.56
CA ASN A 51 -8.53 9.10 -22.19
C ASN A 51 -9.50 9.59 -21.11
N SER A 52 -9.07 10.50 -20.22
CA SER A 52 -9.91 11.09 -19.17
C SER A 52 -10.96 12.08 -19.69
N TYR A 53 -10.80 12.62 -20.90
CA TYR A 53 -11.78 13.52 -21.52
C TYR A 53 -12.90 12.77 -22.26
N ILE A 54 -12.76 11.44 -22.43
CA ILE A 54 -13.79 10.59 -23.03
C ILE A 54 -14.93 10.38 -22.01
N ARG A 55 -16.10 10.94 -22.32
CA ARG A 55 -17.28 10.89 -21.47
C ARG A 55 -18.14 9.65 -21.73
N GLN A 56 -17.97 8.99 -22.87
CA GLN A 56 -18.71 7.78 -23.26
C GLN A 56 -17.77 6.66 -23.70
N ASN A 57 -17.84 5.52 -23.02
CA ASN A 57 -17.03 4.32 -23.32
C ASN A 57 -17.92 3.12 -23.64
N PRO A 58 -17.48 2.20 -24.52
CA PRO A 58 -18.26 1.01 -24.85
C PRO A 58 -18.36 0.06 -23.65
N ASN A 59 -19.29 -0.91 -23.69
CA ASN A 59 -19.37 -1.98 -22.70
C ASN A 59 -18.04 -2.76 -22.57
N ALA A 60 -17.73 -3.22 -21.35
CA ALA A 60 -16.55 -4.04 -21.08
C ALA A 60 -16.44 -5.29 -21.94
N LYS A 61 -15.20 -5.71 -22.18
CA LYS A 61 -14.82 -7.01 -22.71
C LYS A 61 -14.02 -7.78 -21.66
N TRP A 62 -14.40 -9.02 -21.36
CA TRP A 62 -13.57 -9.93 -20.59
C TRP A 62 -12.34 -10.32 -21.41
N PHE A 63 -11.16 -10.24 -20.81
CA PHE A 63 -9.87 -10.53 -21.45
C PHE A 63 -9.66 -9.77 -22.77
N ASN A 64 -10.30 -8.61 -22.94
CA ASN A 64 -10.36 -7.85 -24.19
C ASN A 64 -10.93 -8.60 -25.42
N LEU A 65 -11.55 -9.78 -25.23
CA LEU A 65 -12.07 -10.61 -26.31
C LEU A 65 -13.60 -10.53 -26.42
N VAL A 66 -14.34 -10.70 -25.32
CA VAL A 66 -15.80 -10.93 -25.36
C VAL A 66 -16.56 -9.99 -24.42
N LYS A 67 -17.63 -9.33 -24.91
CA LYS A 67 -18.51 -8.43 -24.14
C LYS A 67 -19.49 -9.18 -23.22
N ILE A 68 -18.97 -10.05 -22.35
CA ILE A 68 -19.81 -10.90 -21.49
C ILE A 68 -20.73 -10.09 -20.55
N PRO A 69 -20.33 -8.97 -19.92
CA PRO A 69 -21.22 -8.22 -19.01
C PRO A 69 -22.48 -7.72 -19.71
N MET A 70 -22.32 -7.27 -20.96
CA MET A 70 -23.44 -6.85 -21.77
C MET A 70 -24.27 -8.06 -22.24
N ARG A 71 -23.63 -9.20 -22.55
CA ARG A 71 -24.37 -10.43 -22.84
C ARG A 71 -25.17 -10.93 -21.63
N THR A 72 -24.64 -10.89 -20.41
CA THR A 72 -25.39 -11.26 -19.19
C THR A 72 -26.58 -10.35 -18.98
N TYR A 73 -26.44 -9.03 -19.24
CA TYR A 73 -27.60 -8.13 -19.26
C TYR A 73 -28.62 -8.56 -20.32
N CYS A 74 -28.14 -8.93 -21.51
CA CYS A 74 -28.99 -9.34 -22.63
C CYS A 74 -29.71 -10.69 -22.45
N VAL A 75 -29.29 -11.51 -21.47
CA VAL A 75 -30.02 -12.72 -21.06
C VAL A 75 -31.34 -12.35 -20.36
N SER A 76 -31.46 -11.17 -19.76
CA SER A 76 -32.73 -10.71 -19.19
C SER A 76 -33.83 -10.57 -20.26
N GLY A 77 -35.07 -10.82 -19.87
CA GLY A 77 -36.25 -10.44 -20.66
C GLY A 77 -36.50 -8.92 -20.64
N VAL A 78 -37.34 -8.43 -21.55
CA VAL A 78 -37.72 -7.00 -21.63
C VAL A 78 -38.57 -6.56 -20.42
N ASP A 79 -39.31 -7.51 -19.84
CA ASP A 79 -40.10 -7.32 -18.62
C ASP A 79 -39.20 -7.23 -17.36
N SER A 80 -39.11 -6.04 -16.76
CA SER A 80 -38.30 -5.77 -15.57
C SER A 80 -38.94 -6.22 -14.25
N THR A 81 -40.18 -6.72 -14.25
CA THR A 81 -40.88 -7.08 -13.01
C THR A 81 -40.37 -8.41 -12.42
N LYS A 82 -39.95 -9.35 -13.29
CA LYS A 82 -39.44 -10.66 -12.90
C LYS A 82 -38.11 -10.54 -12.14
N TRP A 83 -38.04 -11.18 -10.96
CA TRP A 83 -36.85 -11.19 -10.09
C TRP A 83 -35.57 -11.60 -10.85
N ILE A 84 -35.67 -12.62 -11.72
CA ILE A 84 -34.52 -13.14 -12.48
C ILE A 84 -33.99 -12.11 -13.50
N ASN A 85 -34.89 -11.33 -14.11
CA ASN A 85 -34.51 -10.25 -15.03
C ASN A 85 -33.86 -9.10 -14.26
N ARG A 86 -34.39 -8.74 -13.07
CA ARG A 86 -33.76 -7.77 -12.17
C ARG A 86 -32.37 -8.21 -11.74
N PHE A 87 -32.18 -9.49 -11.46
CA PHE A 87 -30.87 -10.06 -11.13
C PHE A 87 -29.88 -9.90 -12.29
N PHE A 88 -30.21 -10.39 -13.49
CA PHE A 88 -29.33 -10.28 -14.67
C PHE A 88 -29.03 -8.84 -15.08
N ARG A 89 -29.99 -7.92 -14.96
CA ARG A 89 -29.77 -6.48 -15.19
C ARG A 89 -28.89 -5.82 -14.13
N LYS A 90 -28.94 -6.31 -12.88
CA LYS A 90 -28.11 -5.80 -11.78
C LYS A 90 -26.66 -6.28 -11.87
N ILE A 91 -26.43 -7.49 -12.37
CA ILE A 91 -25.09 -8.06 -12.50
C ILE A 91 -24.44 -7.80 -13.86
N GLY A 92 -25.19 -7.46 -14.91
CA GLY A 92 -24.68 -7.14 -16.24
C GLY A 92 -24.64 -5.65 -16.55
N ASP A 93 -23.94 -5.27 -17.63
CA ASP A 93 -23.87 -3.89 -18.12
C ASP A 93 -24.94 -3.67 -19.21
N ALA A 94 -25.81 -2.67 -19.08
CA ALA A 94 -26.75 -2.31 -20.14
C ALA A 94 -26.02 -1.92 -21.44
N PRO A 95 -26.51 -2.28 -22.64
CA PRO A 95 -25.91 -1.88 -23.91
C PRO A 95 -25.67 -0.36 -23.98
N VAL A 96 -24.42 0.06 -24.18
CA VAL A 96 -24.08 1.48 -24.30
C VAL A 96 -24.48 1.95 -25.70
N ILE A 97 -25.54 2.74 -25.76
CA ILE A 97 -26.03 3.35 -26.99
C ILE A 97 -25.26 4.64 -27.26
N TYR A 98 -24.79 4.83 -28.49
CA TYR A 98 -24.07 6.02 -28.91
C TYR A 98 -24.90 7.30 -28.69
N ASP A 99 -24.28 8.33 -28.10
CA ASP A 99 -24.87 9.65 -27.89
C ASP A 99 -23.96 10.71 -28.53
N GLU A 100 -24.49 11.39 -29.54
CA GLU A 100 -23.75 12.39 -30.30
C GLU A 100 -23.38 13.62 -29.46
N SER A 101 -24.27 14.09 -28.59
CA SER A 101 -24.03 15.26 -27.74
C SER A 101 -22.89 15.03 -26.76
N VAL A 102 -22.78 13.81 -26.23
CA VAL A 102 -21.71 13.41 -25.31
C VAL A 102 -20.39 13.28 -26.07
N ALA A 103 -20.42 12.73 -27.30
CA ALA A 103 -19.23 12.62 -28.14
C ALA A 103 -18.68 14.00 -28.56
N LEU A 104 -19.54 14.95 -28.93
CA LEU A 104 -19.15 16.32 -29.26
C LEU A 104 -18.51 17.04 -28.07
N LYS A 105 -19.06 16.88 -26.85
CA LYS A 105 -18.43 17.41 -25.63
C LYS A 105 -17.03 16.81 -25.41
N SER A 106 -16.85 15.51 -25.64
CA SER A 106 -15.52 14.89 -25.57
C SER A 106 -14.56 15.44 -26.63
N GLN A 107 -15.03 15.66 -27.85
CA GLN A 107 -14.23 16.28 -28.92
C GLN A 107 -13.75 17.67 -28.51
N GLU A 108 -14.65 18.54 -28.03
CA GLU A 108 -14.29 19.90 -27.58
C GLU A 108 -13.29 19.91 -26.43
N GLU A 109 -13.45 19.03 -25.45
CA GLU A 109 -12.55 18.94 -24.30
C GLU A 109 -11.16 18.43 -24.71
N ILE A 110 -11.09 17.44 -25.61
CA ILE A 110 -9.80 16.96 -26.17
C ILE A 110 -9.14 18.08 -26.97
N GLU A 111 -9.89 18.81 -27.81
CA GLU A 111 -9.36 19.92 -28.60
C GLU A 111 -8.80 21.04 -27.73
N LYS A 112 -9.53 21.47 -26.71
CA LYS A 112 -9.06 22.44 -25.70
C LYS A 112 -7.79 21.95 -25.01
N ALA A 113 -7.75 20.68 -24.61
CA ALA A 113 -6.58 20.10 -23.95
C ALA A 113 -5.35 20.10 -24.85
N VAL A 114 -5.48 19.72 -26.12
CA VAL A 114 -4.38 19.74 -27.10
C VAL A 114 -3.91 21.17 -27.38
N ARG A 115 -4.82 22.14 -27.50
CA ARG A 115 -4.48 23.56 -27.64
C ARG A 115 -3.69 24.09 -26.44
N ASN A 116 -4.12 23.72 -25.23
CA ASN A 116 -3.42 24.10 -24.00
C ASN A 116 -2.01 23.49 -23.89
N MET A 117 -1.72 22.40 -24.61
CA MET A 117 -0.37 21.79 -24.72
C MET A 117 0.53 22.47 -25.76
N GLY A 118 0.11 23.60 -26.34
CA GLY A 118 0.93 24.38 -27.26
C GLY A 118 0.58 24.26 -28.73
N TYR A 119 -0.46 23.50 -29.05
CA TYR A 119 -0.90 23.27 -30.42
C TYR A 119 -2.12 24.14 -30.71
N MET A 120 -1.95 25.47 -30.78
CA MET A 120 -3.07 26.41 -30.85
C MET A 120 -3.97 26.21 -32.07
N GLY A 121 -3.40 25.74 -33.18
CA GLY A 121 -4.12 25.40 -34.41
C GLY A 121 -4.76 24.00 -34.41
N ALA A 122 -4.74 23.28 -33.29
CA ALA A 122 -5.25 21.92 -33.25
C ALA A 122 -6.76 21.85 -33.49
N THR A 123 -7.15 20.79 -34.20
CA THR A 123 -8.54 20.37 -34.40
C THR A 123 -8.69 18.90 -34.05
N VAL A 124 -9.86 18.53 -33.54
CA VAL A 124 -10.21 17.13 -33.31
C VAL A 124 -11.39 16.78 -34.20
N HIS A 125 -11.27 15.75 -35.03
CA HIS A 125 -12.37 15.27 -35.87
C HIS A 125 -12.95 13.97 -35.35
N LEU A 126 -14.26 13.82 -35.51
CA LEU A 126 -15.00 12.66 -35.07
C LEU A 126 -15.25 11.71 -36.24
N ASP A 127 -14.58 10.57 -36.22
CA ASP A 127 -14.73 9.52 -37.21
C ASP A 127 -15.71 8.45 -36.74
N LYS A 128 -16.84 8.33 -37.45
CA LYS A 128 -17.86 7.31 -37.18
C LYS A 128 -17.78 6.22 -38.25
N LYS A 129 -17.60 4.96 -37.83
CA LYS A 129 -17.71 3.80 -38.71
C LYS A 129 -18.83 2.89 -38.23
N THR A 130 -19.90 2.81 -39.02
CA THR A 130 -21.06 1.96 -38.73
C THR A 130 -20.94 0.61 -39.45
N LYS A 131 -21.34 -0.47 -38.77
CA LYS A 131 -21.46 -1.81 -39.36
C LYS A 131 -22.62 -2.53 -38.68
N LYS A 132 -23.74 -2.72 -39.40
CA LYS A 132 -25.02 -3.14 -38.79
C LYS A 132 -25.40 -2.16 -37.66
N ASN A 133 -25.99 -2.64 -36.57
CA ASN A 133 -26.41 -1.83 -35.42
C ASN A 133 -25.25 -1.46 -34.47
N LYS A 134 -24.01 -1.42 -34.97
CA LYS A 134 -22.80 -1.13 -34.20
C LYS A 134 -22.05 0.06 -34.78
N LEU A 135 -21.53 0.92 -33.90
CA LEU A 135 -20.75 2.10 -34.25
C LEU A 135 -19.38 2.05 -33.57
N LYS A 136 -18.33 2.25 -34.37
CA LYS A 136 -16.97 2.51 -33.87
C LYS A 136 -16.68 4.00 -33.99
N LEU A 137 -16.20 4.58 -32.89
CA LEU A 137 -15.90 6.01 -32.79
C LEU A 137 -14.38 6.22 -32.69
N ALA A 138 -13.83 7.11 -33.50
CA ALA A 138 -12.45 7.53 -33.38
C ALA A 138 -12.35 9.06 -33.27
N TYR A 139 -11.68 9.56 -32.23
CA TYR A 139 -11.30 10.96 -32.14
C TYR A 139 -9.93 11.12 -32.80
N ARG A 140 -9.87 11.77 -33.96
CA ARG A 140 -8.62 12.04 -34.67
C ARG A 140 -8.11 13.42 -34.32
N ILE A 141 -6.95 13.47 -33.69
CA ILE A 141 -6.27 14.71 -33.31
C ILE A 141 -5.35 15.12 -34.45
N HIS A 142 -5.61 16.30 -35.01
CA HIS A 142 -4.71 17.00 -35.91
C HIS A 142 -4.11 18.16 -35.13
N ALA A 143 -2.93 17.95 -34.56
CA ALA A 143 -2.33 18.93 -33.65
C ALA A 143 -1.78 20.17 -34.40
N GLY A 144 -1.35 20.00 -35.65
CA GLY A 144 -0.67 21.06 -36.40
C GLY A 144 0.72 21.39 -35.84
N HIS A 145 1.21 22.60 -36.09
CA HIS A 145 2.53 23.03 -35.65
C HIS A 145 2.52 23.47 -34.17
N PRO A 146 3.50 23.02 -33.36
CA PRO A 146 3.61 23.45 -31.97
C PRO A 146 4.13 24.88 -31.86
N TYR A 147 3.58 25.63 -30.91
CA TYR A 147 4.09 26.92 -30.53
C TYR A 147 5.23 26.75 -29.50
N ARG A 148 6.34 27.46 -29.72
CA ARG A 148 7.49 27.45 -28.81
C ARG A 148 7.72 28.81 -28.18
N VAL A 149 8.14 28.79 -26.92
CA VAL A 149 8.50 30.01 -26.19
C VAL A 149 9.81 30.54 -26.74
N ARG A 150 9.84 31.79 -27.19
CA ARG A 150 11.05 32.45 -27.70
C ARG A 150 11.76 33.21 -26.58
N HIS A 151 11.05 34.11 -25.91
CA HIS A 151 11.55 34.84 -24.74
C HIS A 151 10.58 34.74 -23.56
N VAL A 152 11.14 34.84 -22.35
CA VAL A 152 10.39 35.00 -21.11
C VAL A 152 10.90 36.28 -20.45
N VAL A 153 10.03 37.28 -20.39
CA VAL A 153 10.29 38.59 -19.79
C VAL A 153 9.52 38.70 -18.49
N TYR A 154 10.16 39.26 -17.47
CA TYR A 154 9.54 39.52 -16.16
C TYR A 154 9.35 41.03 -16.02
N ASP A 155 8.09 41.44 -15.96
CA ASP A 155 7.65 42.82 -15.79
C ASP A 155 7.08 42.98 -14.37
N ILE A 156 8.00 43.29 -13.44
CA ILE A 156 7.75 43.27 -12.00
C ILE A 156 8.31 44.56 -11.38
N ASP A 157 7.42 45.50 -11.10
CA ASP A 157 7.76 46.80 -10.50
C ASP A 157 8.30 46.71 -9.07
N ASP A 158 7.97 45.63 -8.35
CA ASP A 158 8.44 45.40 -6.98
C ASP A 158 9.84 44.75 -6.99
N TRP A 159 10.87 45.54 -6.67
CA TRP A 159 12.26 45.10 -6.68
C TRP A 159 12.54 43.95 -5.70
N VAL A 160 11.82 43.87 -4.57
CA VAL A 160 12.01 42.82 -3.55
C VAL A 160 11.50 41.50 -4.10
N ILE A 161 10.29 41.50 -4.68
CA ILE A 161 9.69 40.34 -5.33
C ILE A 161 10.54 39.90 -6.51
N SER A 162 10.94 40.85 -7.36
CA SER A 162 11.81 40.61 -8.52
C SER A 162 13.13 39.94 -8.11
N ASN A 163 13.75 40.39 -7.02
CA ASN A 163 14.97 39.77 -6.49
C ASN A 163 14.72 38.35 -5.96
N TYR A 164 13.63 38.09 -5.23
CA TYR A 164 13.30 36.72 -4.80
C TYR A 164 13.10 35.78 -5.98
N MET A 165 12.40 36.23 -7.02
CA MET A 165 12.18 35.43 -8.23
C MET A 165 13.48 35.21 -9.01
N ARG A 166 14.38 36.19 -9.05
CA ARG A 166 15.71 36.05 -9.69
C ARG A 166 16.57 35.01 -8.96
N GLN A 167 16.60 35.02 -7.63
CA GLN A 167 17.34 34.04 -6.83
C GLN A 167 16.81 32.61 -7.00
N ASP A 168 15.52 32.48 -7.31
CA ASP A 168 14.81 31.22 -7.49
C ASP A 168 14.69 30.80 -8.98
N SER A 169 15.33 31.55 -9.89
CA SER A 169 15.26 31.34 -11.34
C SER A 169 15.71 29.95 -11.80
N ALA A 170 16.68 29.34 -11.10
CA ALA A 170 17.14 27.97 -11.38
C ALA A 170 16.06 26.89 -11.16
N GLN A 171 14.98 27.20 -10.43
CA GLN A 171 13.84 26.31 -10.20
C GLN A 171 12.65 26.63 -11.12
N SER A 172 12.78 27.61 -12.01
CA SER A 172 11.71 27.97 -12.95
C SER A 172 11.42 26.82 -13.91
N LEU A 173 10.13 26.61 -14.19
CA LEU A 173 9.69 25.65 -15.19
C LEU A 173 9.74 26.23 -16.61
N LEU A 174 10.05 27.52 -16.75
CA LEU A 174 10.05 28.22 -18.03
C LEU A 174 11.46 28.41 -18.57
N ALA A 175 11.65 28.06 -19.84
CA ALA A 175 12.90 28.23 -20.55
C ALA A 175 12.66 28.58 -22.02
N PRO A 176 13.49 29.44 -22.64
CA PRO A 176 13.49 29.63 -24.09
C PRO A 176 13.60 28.30 -24.84
N GLY A 177 12.85 28.17 -25.95
CA GLY A 177 12.81 26.99 -26.81
C GLY A 177 11.83 25.90 -26.37
N MET A 178 11.28 25.96 -25.15
CA MET A 178 10.30 24.98 -24.67
C MET A 178 8.96 25.08 -25.45
N LEU A 179 8.16 24.02 -25.39
CA LEU A 179 6.77 24.08 -25.86
C LEU A 179 5.96 25.04 -25.00
N PHE A 180 5.17 25.90 -25.63
CA PHE A 180 4.18 26.71 -24.91
C PHE A 180 3.13 25.78 -24.31
N ASP A 181 2.98 25.74 -22.99
CA ASP A 181 1.96 24.90 -22.34
C ASP A 181 1.32 25.69 -21.19
N VAL A 182 0.01 25.91 -21.30
CA VAL A 182 -0.77 26.70 -20.33
C VAL A 182 -0.75 26.05 -18.95
N ASN A 183 -0.68 24.72 -18.86
CA ASN A 183 -0.59 24.01 -17.58
C ASN A 183 0.77 24.24 -16.92
N VAL A 184 1.84 24.33 -17.71
CA VAL A 184 3.17 24.67 -17.19
C VAL A 184 3.20 26.11 -16.68
N LEU A 185 2.57 27.05 -17.40
CA LEU A 185 2.42 28.44 -16.95
C LEU A 185 1.65 28.54 -15.63
N ASP A 186 0.51 27.85 -15.49
CA ASP A 186 -0.25 27.84 -14.23
C ASP A 186 0.57 27.21 -13.08
N THR A 187 1.31 26.13 -13.37
CA THR A 187 2.19 25.49 -12.38
C THR A 187 3.30 26.43 -11.93
N GLU A 188 3.90 27.21 -12.85
CA GLU A 188 4.91 28.22 -12.53
C GLU A 188 4.32 29.34 -11.66
N ARG A 189 3.11 29.82 -11.95
CA ARG A 189 2.42 30.81 -11.09
C ARG A 189 2.22 30.27 -9.68
N GLN A 190 1.76 29.04 -9.54
CA GLN A 190 1.60 28.40 -8.23
C GLN A 190 2.94 28.27 -7.48
N ARG A 191 4.01 27.92 -8.19
CA ARG A 191 5.37 27.81 -7.64
C ARG A 191 5.87 29.15 -7.09
N ILE A 192 5.73 30.22 -7.88
CA ILE A 192 6.10 31.59 -7.47
C ILE A 192 5.21 32.06 -6.31
N THR A 193 3.90 31.83 -6.35
CA THR A 193 3.01 32.14 -5.23
C THR A 193 3.48 31.47 -3.94
N LYS A 194 3.85 30.18 -4.00
CA LYS A 194 4.38 29.47 -2.84
C LYS A 194 5.71 30.04 -2.36
N LEU A 195 6.62 30.42 -3.26
CA LEU A 195 7.87 31.11 -2.91
C LEU A 195 7.56 32.38 -2.12
N LEU A 196 6.69 33.25 -2.64
CA LEU A 196 6.39 34.55 -2.03
C LEU A 196 5.63 34.40 -0.71
N GLN A 197 4.67 33.48 -0.61
CA GLN A 197 4.03 33.16 0.66
C GLN A 197 5.03 32.66 1.72
N ASN A 198 6.10 31.96 1.32
CA ASN A 198 7.20 31.56 2.21
C ASN A 198 8.20 32.68 2.53
N LYS A 199 8.06 33.84 1.89
CA LYS A 199 8.84 35.07 2.14
C LYS A 199 8.00 36.13 2.83
N GLY A 200 6.90 35.77 3.49
CA GLY A 200 6.08 36.70 4.28
C GLY A 200 4.91 37.33 3.53
N TYR A 201 4.69 37.06 2.24
CA TYR A 201 3.56 37.65 1.51
C TYR A 201 2.26 36.86 1.75
N TYR A 202 1.72 36.95 2.97
CA TYR A 202 0.54 36.22 3.45
C TYR A 202 -0.69 36.33 2.53
N LYS A 203 -0.96 37.52 1.99
CA LYS A 203 -2.13 37.79 1.14
C LYS A 203 -1.89 37.52 -0.35
N PHE A 204 -0.72 37.00 -0.73
CA PHE A 204 -0.38 36.77 -2.13
C PHE A 204 -1.11 35.53 -2.66
N ASN A 205 -1.66 35.63 -3.86
CA ASN A 205 -2.27 34.52 -4.59
C ASN A 205 -1.77 34.53 -6.04
N LYS A 206 -2.06 33.45 -6.79
CA LYS A 206 -1.58 33.30 -8.16
C LYS A 206 -2.20 34.28 -9.15
N ASP A 207 -3.36 34.86 -8.84
CA ASP A 207 -4.10 35.75 -9.74
C ASP A 207 -3.41 37.11 -9.92
N PHE A 208 -2.51 37.48 -9.00
CA PHE A 208 -1.63 38.63 -9.19
C PHE A 208 -0.53 38.41 -10.22
N LEU A 209 -0.28 37.18 -10.64
CA LEU A 209 0.70 36.85 -11.67
C LEU A 209 -0.04 36.59 -12.98
N VAL A 210 0.19 37.38 -14.02
CA VAL A 210 -0.49 37.24 -15.31
C VAL A 210 0.53 37.09 -16.44
N TYR A 211 0.36 36.08 -17.28
CA TYR A 211 1.12 35.96 -18.52
C TYR A 211 0.40 36.66 -19.65
N GLN A 212 1.12 37.50 -20.37
CA GLN A 212 0.76 37.94 -21.71
C GLN A 212 1.58 37.13 -22.71
N ALA A 213 0.89 36.54 -23.68
CA ALA A 213 1.48 35.72 -24.72
C ALA A 213 1.33 36.44 -26.06
N ASP A 214 2.42 37.04 -26.52
CA ASP A 214 2.47 37.71 -27.81
C ASP A 214 2.86 36.71 -28.89
N THR A 215 1.96 36.51 -29.85
CA THR A 215 2.18 35.59 -30.97
C THR A 215 2.20 36.37 -32.27
N ALA A 216 3.27 36.21 -33.06
CA ALA A 216 3.31 36.72 -34.42
C ALA A 216 2.70 35.68 -35.38
N ARG A 217 1.95 36.16 -36.37
CA ARG A 217 1.29 35.28 -37.35
C ARG A 217 2.36 34.47 -38.11
N ASN A 218 2.15 33.17 -38.22
CA ASN A 218 3.00 32.20 -38.95
C ASN A 218 4.44 32.02 -38.42
N THR A 219 4.81 32.54 -37.26
CA THR A 219 6.14 32.25 -36.67
C THR A 219 6.13 31.01 -35.78
N TYR A 220 4.97 30.62 -35.24
CA TYR A 220 4.82 29.60 -34.18
C TYR A 220 5.72 29.86 -32.95
N LEU A 221 6.09 31.13 -32.75
CA LEU A 221 6.88 31.59 -31.62
C LEU A 221 6.00 32.46 -30.72
N VAL A 222 6.18 32.29 -29.41
CA VAL A 222 5.46 33.02 -28.37
C VAL A 222 6.48 33.75 -27.52
N ASP A 223 6.34 35.07 -27.37
CA ASP A 223 7.02 35.79 -26.30
C ASP A 223 6.10 35.87 -25.09
N LEU A 224 6.62 35.48 -23.94
CA LEU A 224 5.88 35.49 -22.68
C LEU A 224 6.35 36.66 -21.84
N THR A 225 5.41 37.51 -21.41
CA THR A 225 5.66 38.54 -20.40
C THR A 225 4.89 38.19 -19.14
N LEU A 226 5.59 37.90 -18.05
CA LEU A 226 5.01 37.73 -16.73
C LEU A 226 4.86 39.09 -16.05
N ARG A 227 3.62 39.52 -15.83
CA ARG A 227 3.29 40.76 -15.12
C ARG A 227 2.87 40.48 -13.69
N LEU A 228 3.34 41.31 -12.77
CA LEU A 228 2.82 41.39 -11.40
C LEU A 228 1.75 42.47 -11.29
N LEU A 229 0.50 42.07 -11.05
CA LEU A 229 -0.58 43.00 -10.73
C LEU A 229 -0.44 43.55 -9.30
N PRO A 230 -0.86 44.81 -9.06
CA PRO A 230 -0.88 45.37 -7.72
C PRO A 230 -1.85 44.60 -6.80
N TYR A 231 -1.62 44.69 -5.50
CA TYR A 231 -2.52 44.15 -4.51
C TYR A 231 -3.82 44.96 -4.46
N GLN A 232 -4.93 44.27 -4.69
CA GLN A 232 -6.29 44.77 -4.56
C GLN A 232 -7.16 43.64 -3.99
N ARG A 233 -7.94 43.88 -2.93
CA ARG A 233 -8.81 42.84 -2.35
C ARG A 233 -10.08 42.68 -3.20
N ARG A 234 -10.62 43.79 -3.68
CA ARG A 234 -11.64 43.88 -4.71
C ARG A 234 -11.13 44.78 -5.83
N LYS A 235 -11.66 44.63 -7.05
CA LYS A 235 -11.18 45.38 -8.22
C LYS A 235 -11.32 46.89 -8.05
N GLU A 236 -12.25 47.33 -7.20
CA GLU A 236 -12.56 48.73 -6.91
C GLU A 236 -11.61 49.35 -5.86
N ASP A 237 -10.86 48.54 -5.11
CA ASP A 237 -9.96 49.05 -4.08
C ASP A 237 -8.73 49.71 -4.72
N LEU A 238 -8.16 50.73 -4.07
CA LEU A 238 -6.95 51.40 -4.57
C LEU A 238 -5.77 50.42 -4.73
N PRO A 239 -5.07 50.42 -5.89
CA PRO A 239 -3.87 49.61 -6.10
C PRO A 239 -2.80 49.87 -5.03
N ARG A 240 -2.33 48.82 -4.38
CA ARG A 240 -1.24 48.89 -3.38
C ARG A 240 -0.12 47.92 -3.71
N LYS A 241 1.08 48.17 -3.18
CA LYS A 241 2.17 47.20 -3.21
C LYS A 241 1.86 46.01 -2.30
N HIS A 242 2.36 44.84 -2.67
CA HIS A 242 2.29 43.64 -1.84
C HIS A 242 3.17 43.82 -0.60
N ARG A 243 2.65 43.47 0.60
CA ARG A 243 3.36 43.67 1.87
C ARG A 243 3.83 42.34 2.46
N GLN A 244 5.00 42.36 3.09
CA GLN A 244 5.48 41.25 3.91
C GLN A 244 4.90 41.35 5.33
N TYR A 245 4.55 40.20 5.88
CA TYR A 245 3.98 40.06 7.22
C TYR A 245 4.93 39.30 8.13
N LYS A 246 5.09 39.78 9.37
CA LYS A 246 5.79 39.09 10.45
C LYS A 246 4.79 38.47 11.40
N VAL A 247 5.12 37.30 11.94
CA VAL A 247 4.33 36.66 12.99
C VAL A 247 4.56 37.43 14.29
N GLY A 248 3.47 37.89 14.90
CA GLY A 248 3.43 38.50 16.23
C GLY A 248 3.37 37.42 17.31
N GLU A 249 2.26 37.37 18.03
CA GLU A 249 2.04 36.34 19.03
C GLU A 249 1.59 35.01 18.42
N VAL A 250 1.88 33.91 19.10
CA VAL A 250 1.38 32.58 18.74
C VAL A 250 0.65 31.99 19.93
N ASN A 251 -0.66 31.84 19.76
CA ASN A 251 -1.64 31.52 20.78
C ASN A 251 -2.25 30.15 20.52
N PHE A 252 -2.16 29.23 21.47
CA PHE A 252 -2.85 27.94 21.40
C PHE A 252 -4.15 27.99 22.19
N LEU A 253 -5.26 27.59 21.58
CA LEU A 253 -6.59 27.60 22.20
C LEU A 253 -7.14 26.18 22.23
N ALA A 254 -7.36 25.65 23.43
CA ALA A 254 -7.91 24.32 23.64
C ALA A 254 -9.45 24.34 23.72
N ASP A 255 -10.10 24.78 22.64
CA ASP A 255 -11.55 24.85 22.51
C ASP A 255 -11.94 24.54 21.06
N ASP A 256 -12.90 23.64 20.85
CA ASP A 256 -13.42 23.27 19.53
C ASP A 256 -14.67 24.05 19.11
N GLU A 257 -15.24 24.86 20.00
CA GLU A 257 -16.43 25.67 19.74
C GLU A 257 -16.09 27.10 19.30
N ILE A 258 -14.87 27.59 19.60
CA ILE A 258 -14.47 28.95 19.23
C ILE A 258 -14.21 29.07 17.73
N MET A 259 -15.19 29.67 17.07
CA MET A 259 -15.15 30.04 15.67
C MET A 259 -14.35 31.32 15.40
N SER A 260 -14.14 32.20 16.38
CA SER A 260 -13.34 33.43 16.25
C SER A 260 -12.97 33.98 17.63
N VAL A 261 -11.76 34.52 17.78
CA VAL A 261 -11.37 35.23 19.01
C VAL A 261 -11.90 36.66 18.93
N GLN A 262 -12.93 36.97 19.70
CA GLN A 262 -13.43 38.32 19.91
C GLN A 262 -12.81 38.93 21.18
N GLU A 263 -13.09 40.20 21.43
CA GLU A 263 -12.70 40.86 22.68
C GLU A 263 -13.39 40.16 23.87
N GLY A 264 -12.66 39.93 24.97
CA GLY A 264 -13.15 39.16 26.13
C GLY A 264 -13.12 37.63 25.98
N THR A 265 -12.98 37.05 24.78
CA THR A 265 -13.01 35.58 24.59
C THR A 265 -11.91 34.85 25.37
N LEU A 266 -10.75 35.47 25.58
CA LEU A 266 -9.62 34.86 26.27
C LEU A 266 -9.73 34.94 27.81
N GLU A 267 -10.64 35.75 28.35
CA GLU A 267 -10.80 35.96 29.81
C GLU A 267 -11.46 34.76 30.50
N GLU A 268 -12.21 33.95 29.75
CA GLU A 268 -12.81 32.69 30.24
C GLU A 268 -11.79 31.55 30.36
N PHE A 269 -10.53 31.77 29.97
CA PHE A 269 -9.50 30.74 29.88
C PHE A 269 -8.42 30.91 30.94
N ASP A 270 -7.98 29.79 31.49
CA ASP A 270 -6.71 29.72 32.19
C ASP A 270 -5.57 29.90 31.17
N SER A 271 -4.67 30.85 31.44
CA SER A 271 -3.54 31.14 30.56
C SER A 271 -2.23 30.56 31.10
N LEU A 272 -1.38 30.11 30.19
CA LEU A 272 -0.04 29.63 30.48
C LEU A 272 0.92 30.08 29.38
N ARG A 273 2.08 30.62 29.78
CA ARG A 273 3.13 31.00 28.84
C ARG A 273 4.29 30.02 28.89
N TYR A 274 4.74 29.53 27.74
CA TYR A 274 5.88 28.61 27.64
C TYR A 274 6.72 28.94 26.40
N LYS A 275 8.01 29.30 26.60
CA LYS A 275 8.97 29.64 25.53
C LYS A 275 8.45 30.69 24.53
N GLY A 276 7.76 31.72 25.00
CA GLY A 276 7.23 32.80 24.16
C GLY A 276 5.88 32.49 23.49
N TYR A 277 5.30 31.32 23.73
CA TYR A 277 3.96 30.93 23.27
C TYR A 277 2.94 31.06 24.39
N SER A 278 1.77 31.60 24.09
CA SER A 278 0.65 31.67 25.02
C SER A 278 -0.31 30.51 24.77
N MET A 279 -0.86 29.95 25.82
CA MET A 279 -1.76 28.79 25.76
C MET A 279 -2.95 29.05 26.66
N TYR A 280 -4.14 28.82 26.13
CA TYR A 280 -5.42 29.10 26.77
C TYR A 280 -6.21 27.79 26.88
N TYR A 281 -6.61 27.43 28.10
CA TYR A 281 -7.37 26.21 28.39
C TYR A 281 -8.60 26.50 29.24
N LYS A 282 -9.69 25.78 28.98
CA LYS A 282 -10.82 25.67 29.91
C LYS A 282 -10.57 24.49 30.85
N GLY A 283 -10.28 24.80 32.12
CA GLY A 283 -9.94 23.80 33.13
C GLY A 283 -8.57 23.15 32.92
N LYS A 284 -8.46 21.83 33.14
CA LYS A 284 -7.14 21.17 33.14
C LYS A 284 -6.55 21.03 31.74
N ALA A 285 -5.34 21.57 31.56
CA ALA A 285 -4.53 21.35 30.36
C ALA A 285 -4.41 19.85 30.02
N PHE A 286 -4.88 19.49 28.83
CA PHE A 286 -4.91 18.10 28.37
C PHE A 286 -3.61 17.68 27.67
N LEU A 287 -2.82 18.62 27.14
CA LEU A 287 -1.49 18.38 26.59
C LEU A 287 -0.43 19.15 27.36
N ARG A 288 0.79 18.60 27.42
CA ARG A 288 1.94 19.31 27.97
C ARG A 288 2.33 20.47 27.05
N PRO A 289 2.65 21.67 27.59
CA PRO A 289 3.07 22.84 26.82
C PRO A 289 4.21 22.56 25.84
N GLN A 290 5.19 21.78 26.31
CA GLN A 290 6.33 21.37 25.50
C GLN A 290 5.92 20.65 24.21
N VAL A 291 4.87 19.83 24.25
CA VAL A 291 4.40 19.09 23.07
C VAL A 291 3.80 20.04 22.03
N LEU A 292 3.02 21.04 22.45
CA LEU A 292 2.47 22.02 21.51
C LEU A 292 3.58 22.83 20.82
N VAL A 293 4.58 23.27 21.58
CA VAL A 293 5.72 24.02 21.03
C VAL A 293 6.60 23.13 20.13
N ASP A 294 6.89 21.89 20.53
CA ASP A 294 7.75 21.00 19.75
C ASP A 294 7.13 20.56 18.41
N PHE A 295 5.79 20.52 18.34
CA PHE A 295 5.04 20.20 17.13
C PHE A 295 4.64 21.45 16.31
N ASN A 296 4.93 22.67 16.79
CA ASN A 296 4.69 23.90 16.06
C ASN A 296 5.94 24.41 15.33
N ARG A 297 5.76 24.92 14.11
CA ARG A 297 6.82 25.56 13.31
C ARG A 297 6.63 27.06 13.13
N ILE A 298 5.46 27.59 13.47
CA ILE A 298 5.18 29.03 13.44
C ILE A 298 5.87 29.67 14.65
N ARG A 299 6.71 30.69 14.42
CA ARG A 299 7.51 31.31 15.47
C ARG A 299 7.27 32.81 15.56
N PRO A 300 7.07 33.36 16.76
CA PRO A 300 7.04 34.82 16.96
C PRO A 300 8.28 35.49 16.39
N GLY A 301 8.10 36.63 15.73
CA GLY A 301 9.15 37.48 15.16
C GLY A 301 9.67 37.08 13.78
N GLU A 302 9.41 35.85 13.32
CA GLU A 302 9.80 35.40 11.97
C GLU A 302 8.79 35.91 10.91
N LEU A 303 9.20 35.95 9.63
CA LEU A 303 8.28 36.23 8.52
C LEU A 303 7.25 35.09 8.41
N TYR A 304 6.03 35.43 7.99
CA TYR A 304 5.03 34.44 7.67
C TYR A 304 5.56 33.46 6.60
N SER A 305 5.26 32.17 6.80
CA SER A 305 5.69 31.08 5.93
C SER A 305 4.59 30.04 5.84
N GLU A 306 3.98 29.91 4.65
CA GLU A 306 2.96 28.90 4.41
C GLU A 306 3.51 27.48 4.59
N GLN A 307 4.79 27.27 4.29
CA GLN A 307 5.46 26.00 4.54
C GLN A 307 5.49 25.64 6.03
N ASP A 308 5.66 26.62 6.92
CA ASP A 308 5.63 26.39 8.36
C ASP A 308 4.21 26.17 8.88
N VAL A 309 3.20 26.84 8.32
CA VAL A 309 1.78 26.55 8.59
C VAL A 309 1.44 25.10 8.23
N GLN A 310 1.78 24.66 7.02
CA GLN A 310 1.55 23.28 6.57
C GLN A 310 2.34 22.24 7.39
N ASN A 311 3.56 22.59 7.80
CA ASN A 311 4.35 21.75 8.70
C ASN A 311 3.72 21.64 10.10
N THR A 312 3.19 22.73 10.65
CA THR A 312 2.46 22.73 11.92
C THR A 312 1.20 21.87 11.82
N TYR A 313 0.38 22.01 10.78
CA TYR A 313 -0.78 21.13 10.55
C TYR A 313 -0.37 19.66 10.49
N SER A 314 0.66 19.34 9.71
CA SER A 314 1.17 17.96 9.56
C SER A 314 1.72 17.40 10.88
N ASN A 315 2.32 18.25 11.71
CA ASN A 315 2.87 17.87 13.00
C ASN A 315 1.74 17.65 14.03
N LEU A 316 0.85 18.62 14.22
CA LEU A 316 -0.27 18.52 15.15
C LEU A 316 -1.23 17.38 14.79
N GLY A 317 -1.42 17.11 13.49
CA GLY A 317 -2.19 15.96 13.01
C GLY A 317 -1.62 14.59 13.42
N ARG A 318 -0.35 14.51 13.87
CA ARG A 318 0.22 13.28 14.45
C ARG A 318 -0.16 13.07 15.92
N LEU A 319 -0.66 14.09 16.60
CA LEU A 319 -1.09 14.00 17.99
C LEU A 319 -2.50 13.39 18.05
N ARG A 320 -2.59 12.09 18.34
CA ARG A 320 -3.86 11.35 18.50
C ARG A 320 -4.78 11.90 19.60
N ALA A 321 -4.26 12.70 20.53
CA ALA A 321 -5.05 13.43 21.51
C ALA A 321 -5.90 14.56 20.88
N LEU A 322 -5.57 15.00 19.66
CA LEU A 322 -6.32 16.00 18.91
C LEU A 322 -7.24 15.33 17.88
N LYS A 323 -8.44 15.88 17.73
CA LYS A 323 -9.40 15.49 16.68
C LYS A 323 -9.05 16.20 15.37
N TYR A 324 -8.79 17.51 15.48
CA TYR A 324 -8.27 18.35 14.40
C TYR A 324 -7.61 19.60 15.01
N SER A 325 -6.91 20.36 14.17
CA SER A 325 -6.38 21.68 14.53
C SER A 325 -6.74 22.68 13.43
N ASN A 326 -6.91 23.94 13.79
CA ASN A 326 -7.16 25.04 12.86
C ASN A 326 -6.20 26.19 13.20
N ILE A 327 -5.55 26.76 12.20
CA ILE A 327 -4.60 27.86 12.36
C ILE A 327 -5.18 29.07 11.63
N ARG A 328 -5.39 30.15 12.37
CA ARG A 328 -5.88 31.41 11.81
C ARG A 328 -4.92 32.53 12.16
N PHE A 329 -4.79 33.49 11.26
CA PHE A 329 -3.99 34.69 11.49
C PHE A 329 -4.92 35.90 11.61
N ARG A 330 -4.61 36.78 12.56
CA ARG A 330 -5.27 38.06 12.75
C ARG A 330 -4.26 39.18 12.56
N GLU A 331 -4.58 40.15 11.71
CA GLU A 331 -3.76 41.35 11.53
C GLU A 331 -3.85 42.25 12.76
N VAL A 332 -2.69 42.59 13.33
CA VAL A 332 -2.58 43.55 14.43
C VAL A 332 -2.64 44.96 13.83
N ASN A 333 -3.43 45.87 14.42
CA ASN A 333 -3.67 47.23 13.90
C ASN A 333 -4.46 47.30 12.57
N GLY A 334 -5.30 46.30 12.29
CA GLY A 334 -6.20 46.29 11.14
C GLY A 334 -5.48 46.20 9.79
N GLU A 335 -6.05 46.79 8.73
CA GLU A 335 -5.56 46.64 7.35
C GLU A 335 -4.18 47.27 7.08
N ASN A 336 -3.69 48.14 7.97
CA ASN A 336 -2.38 48.76 7.86
C ASN A 336 -1.27 47.98 8.58
N GLY A 337 -1.64 46.97 9.38
CA GLY A 337 -0.70 46.10 10.07
C GLY A 337 0.12 45.22 9.14
N THR A 338 1.41 45.08 9.44
CA THR A 338 2.29 44.04 8.84
C THR A 338 2.66 42.97 9.86
N GLN A 339 1.88 42.84 10.93
CA GLN A 339 2.06 41.87 12.00
C GLN A 339 0.81 40.98 12.09
N LEU A 340 1.04 39.66 12.20
CA LEU A 340 0.00 38.64 12.25
C LEU A 340 0.10 37.86 13.56
N ASP A 341 -0.92 37.93 14.39
CA ASP A 341 -1.06 37.03 15.53
C ASP A 341 -1.65 35.71 15.05
N ALA A 342 -0.98 34.61 15.38
CA ALA A 342 -1.40 33.25 15.03
C ALA A 342 -2.24 32.66 16.17
N TYR A 343 -3.42 32.14 15.82
CA TYR A 343 -4.32 31.43 16.71
C TYR A 343 -4.45 29.98 16.25
N VAL A 344 -3.92 29.07 17.06
CA VAL A 344 -3.91 27.62 16.83
C VAL A 344 -4.99 26.99 17.71
N PHE A 345 -6.16 26.74 17.12
CA PHE A 345 -7.28 26.07 17.76
C PHE A 345 -7.06 24.56 17.77
N LEU A 346 -7.27 23.95 18.94
CA LEU A 346 -6.98 22.55 19.23
C LEU A 346 -8.26 21.85 19.69
N ALA A 347 -8.87 21.09 18.79
CA ALA A 347 -10.03 20.28 19.14
C ALA A 347 -9.60 18.99 19.83
N LYS A 348 -10.06 18.77 21.07
CA LYS A 348 -9.72 17.58 21.86
C LYS A 348 -10.42 16.32 21.32
N ASN A 349 -9.69 15.22 21.24
CA ASN A 349 -10.26 13.91 20.89
C ASN A 349 -10.70 13.13 22.14
N LYS A 350 -11.62 12.17 21.96
CA LYS A 350 -11.95 11.19 23.01
C LYS A 350 -10.69 10.39 23.36
N ASN A 351 -10.21 10.57 24.59
CA ASN A 351 -8.92 10.04 25.02
C ASN A 351 -8.98 8.53 25.34
N LYS A 352 -10.15 7.97 25.65
CA LYS A 352 -10.35 6.55 25.96
C LYS A 352 -11.32 5.91 24.97
N SER A 353 -11.05 4.69 24.55
CA SER A 353 -11.99 3.88 23.76
C SER A 353 -11.82 2.40 24.08
N MET A 354 -12.91 1.66 23.95
CA MET A 354 -12.95 0.20 24.06
C MET A 354 -13.61 -0.36 22.79
N ALA A 355 -13.08 -1.46 22.26
CA ALA A 355 -13.66 -2.14 21.11
C ALA A 355 -13.67 -3.66 21.35
N PHE A 356 -14.71 -4.31 20.83
CA PHE A 356 -14.86 -5.76 20.82
C PHE A 356 -14.88 -6.23 19.36
N GLU A 357 -14.04 -7.20 19.04
CA GLU A 357 -13.84 -7.73 17.68
C GLU A 357 -14.04 -9.25 17.71
N VAL A 358 -14.79 -9.78 16.75
CA VAL A 358 -14.95 -11.22 16.51
C VAL A 358 -14.44 -11.54 15.11
N GLU A 359 -13.57 -12.53 15.00
CA GLU A 359 -12.87 -12.90 13.77
C GLU A 359 -13.05 -14.41 13.52
N GLY A 360 -13.27 -14.81 12.27
CA GLY A 360 -13.18 -16.21 11.84
C GLY A 360 -11.78 -16.49 11.29
N THR A 361 -11.14 -17.56 11.75
CA THR A 361 -9.79 -17.98 11.29
C THR A 361 -9.88 -19.21 10.39
N ASN A 362 -8.98 -19.29 9.42
CA ASN A 362 -8.73 -20.49 8.62
C ASN A 362 -7.21 -20.70 8.56
N SER A 363 -6.69 -21.41 9.55
CA SER A 363 -5.26 -21.63 9.74
C SER A 363 -4.89 -22.97 9.12
N ALA A 364 -4.33 -22.95 7.91
CA ALA A 364 -3.92 -24.15 7.18
C ALA A 364 -5.03 -25.20 6.93
N GLY A 365 -6.30 -24.79 6.90
CA GLY A 365 -7.45 -25.66 6.67
C GLY A 365 -8.35 -25.85 7.89
N ASP A 366 -7.85 -25.55 9.09
CA ASP A 366 -8.62 -25.63 10.34
C ASP A 366 -9.46 -24.36 10.51
N LEU A 367 -10.76 -24.54 10.75
CA LEU A 367 -11.69 -23.44 11.00
C LEU A 367 -11.68 -23.07 12.48
N GLY A 368 -11.67 -21.77 12.76
CA GLY A 368 -11.82 -21.29 14.12
C GLY A 368 -12.46 -19.92 14.24
N ALA A 369 -12.60 -19.50 15.50
CA ALA A 369 -13.13 -18.22 15.88
C ALA A 369 -12.25 -17.59 16.96
N ALA A 370 -12.05 -16.28 16.86
CA ALA A 370 -11.36 -15.49 17.85
C ALA A 370 -12.24 -14.34 18.29
N ALA A 371 -12.20 -14.02 19.57
CA ALA A 371 -12.77 -12.82 20.15
C ALA A 371 -11.66 -12.00 20.78
N SER A 372 -11.73 -10.67 20.66
CA SER A 372 -10.77 -9.80 21.32
C SER A 372 -11.41 -8.52 21.83
N VAL A 373 -10.87 -8.04 22.94
CA VAL A 373 -11.24 -6.78 23.58
C VAL A 373 -10.01 -5.89 23.55
N SER A 374 -10.14 -4.69 23.00
CA SER A 374 -9.06 -3.69 23.01
C SER A 374 -9.47 -2.45 23.79
N PHE A 375 -8.61 -2.03 24.70
CA PHE A 375 -8.68 -0.75 25.40
C PHE A 375 -7.58 0.17 24.88
N GLN A 376 -7.91 1.42 24.58
CA GLN A 376 -6.94 2.40 24.10
C GLN A 376 -7.07 3.72 24.86
N HIS A 377 -5.93 4.24 25.34
CA HIS A 377 -5.80 5.57 25.93
C HIS A 377 -4.86 6.43 25.08
N ARG A 378 -5.38 7.43 24.35
CA ARG A 378 -4.65 8.26 23.35
C ARG A 378 -3.74 9.35 23.94
N ASN A 379 -3.67 9.47 25.26
CA ASN A 379 -2.94 10.56 25.91
C ASN A 379 -2.50 10.25 27.36
N VAL A 380 -1.83 9.11 27.59
CA VAL A 380 -1.56 8.62 28.97
C VAL A 380 -0.70 9.59 29.79
N PHE A 381 0.33 10.18 29.18
CA PHE A 381 1.25 11.09 29.89
C PHE A 381 1.08 12.56 29.47
N LYS A 382 -0.09 12.91 28.91
CA LYS A 382 -0.40 14.25 28.37
C LYS A 382 0.52 14.69 27.23
N GLY A 383 1.27 13.81 26.59
CA GLY A 383 2.08 14.10 25.41
C GLY A 383 1.54 13.49 24.11
N SER A 384 0.26 13.11 24.11
CA SER A 384 -0.38 12.33 23.04
C SER A 384 0.20 10.93 22.86
N GLU A 385 0.83 10.38 23.89
CA GLU A 385 1.25 8.98 23.91
C GLU A 385 0.01 8.08 23.95
N THR A 386 -0.02 7.10 23.05
CA THR A 386 -1.12 6.15 22.96
C THR A 386 -0.72 4.84 23.61
N PHE A 387 -1.42 4.48 24.68
CA PHE A 387 -1.37 3.15 25.27
C PHE A 387 -2.50 2.31 24.71
N MET A 388 -2.22 1.07 24.34
CA MET A 388 -3.20 0.09 23.91
C MET A 388 -2.96 -1.21 24.66
N MET A 389 -4.04 -1.82 25.13
CA MET A 389 -4.05 -3.17 25.67
C MET A 389 -5.11 -3.98 24.94
N LYS A 390 -4.73 -5.10 24.34
CA LYS A 390 -5.61 -6.02 23.62
C LYS A 390 -5.54 -7.40 24.30
N VAL A 391 -6.70 -7.94 24.65
CA VAL A 391 -6.86 -9.30 25.15
C VAL A 391 -7.57 -10.10 24.07
N ARG A 392 -7.03 -11.25 23.69
CA ARG A 392 -7.54 -12.11 22.62
C ARG A 392 -7.71 -13.54 23.14
N GLY A 393 -8.84 -14.16 22.84
CA GLY A 393 -9.07 -15.59 23.00
C GLY A 393 -9.48 -16.19 21.66
N ALA A 394 -8.90 -17.32 21.29
CA ALA A 394 -9.22 -18.01 20.04
C ALA A 394 -9.38 -19.51 20.27
N TYR A 395 -10.24 -20.10 19.44
CA TYR A 395 -10.56 -21.51 19.41
C TYR A 395 -10.55 -21.99 17.95
N GLU A 396 -9.80 -23.03 17.63
CA GLU A 396 -9.82 -23.68 16.31
C GLU A 396 -10.17 -25.18 16.47
N ALA A 397 -11.02 -25.68 15.59
CA ALA A 397 -11.37 -27.10 15.54
C ALA A 397 -10.42 -27.82 14.57
N ILE A 398 -9.57 -28.69 15.10
CA ILE A 398 -8.59 -29.45 14.32
C ILE A 398 -9.24 -30.71 13.77
N THR A 399 -9.14 -30.95 12.46
CA THR A 399 -9.39 -32.28 11.89
C THR A 399 -8.11 -33.10 11.99
N GLY A 400 -8.13 -34.17 12.79
CA GLY A 400 -6.94 -34.87 13.29
C GLY A 400 -5.83 -35.15 12.27
N LEU A 401 -4.59 -34.98 12.70
CA LEU A 401 -3.40 -35.50 12.03
C LEU A 401 -3.55 -37.02 11.91
N GLY A 402 -3.61 -37.54 10.69
CA GLY A 402 -3.60 -38.97 10.44
C GLY A 402 -2.25 -39.58 10.83
N VAL A 403 -1.95 -39.68 12.12
CA VAL A 403 -0.85 -40.49 12.66
C VAL A 403 -1.51 -41.69 13.35
N ALA A 404 -0.84 -42.83 13.36
CA ALA A 404 -1.38 -44.14 13.73
C ALA A 404 -1.67 -44.33 15.24
N SER A 405 -2.33 -43.36 15.88
CA SER A 405 -3.00 -43.51 17.17
C SER A 405 -4.44 -43.00 17.04
N GLN A 406 -5.40 -43.85 17.35
CA GLN A 406 -6.84 -43.57 17.29
C GLN A 406 -7.34 -42.52 18.32
N ASP A 407 -6.44 -41.85 19.04
CA ASP A 407 -6.78 -41.05 20.24
C ASP A 407 -6.89 -39.53 20.01
N TYR A 408 -6.58 -39.01 18.82
CA TYR A 408 -6.58 -37.55 18.55
C TYR A 408 -7.73 -37.09 17.63
N VAL A 409 -8.84 -37.83 17.60
CA VAL A 409 -10.05 -37.42 16.87
C VAL A 409 -10.89 -36.53 17.81
N ASN A 410 -11.00 -35.23 17.46
CA ASN A 410 -11.82 -34.20 18.14
C ASN A 410 -11.16 -33.43 19.28
N ASP A 411 -9.95 -32.92 19.05
CA ASP A 411 -9.23 -32.13 20.04
C ASP A 411 -9.25 -30.61 19.79
N ASN A 412 -9.24 -29.87 20.89
CA ASN A 412 -9.46 -28.43 20.93
C ASN A 412 -8.13 -27.66 20.87
N TYR A 413 -7.98 -26.73 19.92
CA TYR A 413 -6.92 -25.72 19.96
C TYR A 413 -7.42 -24.46 20.67
N MET A 414 -6.70 -24.03 21.70
CA MET A 414 -7.02 -22.83 22.45
C MET A 414 -5.82 -21.90 22.50
N GLU A 415 -6.05 -20.62 22.18
CA GLU A 415 -5.03 -19.58 22.27
C GLU A 415 -5.54 -18.39 23.08
N TYR A 416 -4.72 -17.94 24.03
CA TYR A 416 -4.96 -16.75 24.82
C TYR A 416 -3.80 -15.79 24.65
N GLY A 417 -4.09 -14.54 24.24
CA GLY A 417 -3.10 -13.51 23.99
C GLY A 417 -3.38 -12.23 24.75
N ILE A 418 -2.33 -11.63 25.31
CA ILE A 418 -2.35 -10.26 25.86
C ILE A 418 -1.28 -9.47 25.14
N GLU A 419 -1.67 -8.33 24.57
CA GLU A 419 -0.78 -7.42 23.87
C GLU A 419 -0.91 -6.03 24.50
N SER A 420 0.22 -5.43 24.87
CA SER A 420 0.32 -4.09 25.41
C SER A 420 1.29 -3.29 24.57
N SER A 421 0.93 -2.08 24.18
CA SER A 421 1.82 -1.20 23.43
C SER A 421 1.71 0.25 23.88
N LEU A 422 2.86 0.93 23.89
CA LEU A 422 2.98 2.36 24.16
C LEU A 422 3.64 3.03 22.95
N ASN A 423 2.88 3.88 22.27
CA ASN A 423 3.33 4.60 21.09
C ASN A 423 3.53 6.09 21.41
N PHE A 424 4.75 6.58 21.16
CA PHE A 424 5.17 7.95 21.32
C PHE A 424 5.12 8.67 19.96
N PRO A 425 4.50 9.87 19.87
CA PRO A 425 4.41 10.61 18.62
C PRO A 425 5.74 11.25 18.16
N GLN A 426 6.80 11.11 18.97
CA GLN A 426 8.15 11.61 18.70
C GLN A 426 9.18 10.46 18.70
N PHE A 427 10.33 10.74 18.10
CA PHE A 427 11.51 9.89 18.16
C PHE A 427 12.16 9.99 19.54
N MET A 428 12.16 8.88 20.27
CA MET A 428 12.65 8.78 21.65
C MET A 428 13.91 7.91 21.64
N PHE A 429 15.08 8.52 21.82
CA PHE A 429 16.35 7.81 21.94
C PHE A 429 17.14 8.34 23.14
N PRO A 430 17.68 7.47 24.01
CA PRO A 430 18.22 7.85 25.32
C PRO A 430 19.45 8.78 25.25
N PHE A 431 20.25 8.71 24.17
CA PHE A 431 21.51 9.46 24.05
C PHE A 431 21.51 10.58 23.01
N LEU A 432 20.38 10.85 22.35
CA LEU A 432 20.28 11.89 21.31
C LEU A 432 19.67 13.18 21.85
N SER A 433 20.20 14.31 21.36
CA SER A 433 19.75 15.65 21.78
C SER A 433 18.30 15.93 21.38
N SER A 434 17.61 16.77 22.16
CA SER A 434 16.22 17.16 21.88
C SER A 434 16.05 17.78 20.49
N ASN A 435 17.02 18.59 20.04
CA ASN A 435 16.99 19.23 18.72
C ASN A 435 17.09 18.22 17.58
N PHE A 436 17.92 17.18 17.72
CA PHE A 436 18.03 16.12 16.72
C PHE A 436 16.74 15.30 16.65
N LYS A 437 16.18 14.93 17.80
CA LYS A 437 14.92 14.18 17.90
C LYS A 437 13.74 14.90 17.23
N LYS A 438 13.70 16.25 17.28
CA LYS A 438 12.66 17.07 16.62
C LYS A 438 12.79 17.18 15.10
N LYS A 439 13.99 16.95 14.55
CA LYS A 439 14.22 16.96 13.09
C LYS A 439 13.73 15.65 12.46
N ILE A 440 13.86 14.54 13.19
CA ILE A 440 13.41 13.22 12.74
C ILE A 440 11.91 13.08 12.95
N ARG A 441 11.16 12.93 11.85
CA ARG A 441 9.70 12.69 11.88
C ARG A 441 9.38 11.20 12.08
N ALA A 442 9.97 10.59 13.10
CA ALA A 442 9.70 9.20 13.48
C ALA A 442 8.83 9.13 14.74
N THR A 443 8.07 8.06 14.87
CA THR A 443 7.36 7.66 16.09
C THR A 443 8.11 6.50 16.75
N SER A 444 8.05 6.42 18.07
CA SER A 444 8.67 5.32 18.83
C SER A 444 7.59 4.43 19.41
N GLU A 445 7.81 3.13 19.42
CA GLU A 445 6.84 2.15 19.89
C GLU A 445 7.54 1.12 20.78
N VAL A 446 7.00 0.94 21.97
CA VAL A 446 7.39 -0.13 22.88
C VAL A 446 6.22 -1.09 23.00
N GLY A 447 6.45 -2.38 22.80
CA GLY A 447 5.42 -3.40 22.81
C GLY A 447 5.81 -4.59 23.70
N LEU A 448 4.83 -5.10 24.44
CA LEU A 448 4.91 -6.35 25.18
C LEU A 448 3.78 -7.27 24.71
N LYS A 449 4.10 -8.52 24.40
CA LYS A 449 3.12 -9.52 23.98
C LYS A 449 3.34 -10.81 24.76
N PHE A 450 2.26 -11.39 25.22
CA PHE A 450 2.24 -12.70 25.86
C PHE A 450 1.16 -13.54 25.18
N THR A 451 1.48 -14.78 24.81
CA THR A 451 0.53 -15.68 24.16
C THR A 451 0.73 -17.08 24.70
N SER A 452 -0.34 -17.70 25.17
CA SER A 452 -0.38 -19.09 25.61
C SER A 452 -1.22 -19.89 24.64
N GLN A 453 -0.64 -20.95 24.10
CA GLN A 453 -1.27 -21.88 23.16
C GLN A 453 -1.30 -23.25 23.81
N VAL A 454 -2.50 -23.84 23.84
CA VAL A 454 -2.71 -25.19 24.34
C VAL A 454 -3.17 -26.06 23.17
N ARG A 455 -2.40 -27.11 22.92
CA ARG A 455 -2.71 -28.18 21.99
C ARG A 455 -2.60 -29.53 22.72
N PRO A 456 -3.24 -30.59 22.21
CA PRO A 456 -3.11 -31.94 22.76
C PRO A 456 -1.66 -32.44 22.77
N GLU A 457 -0.92 -32.13 21.70
CA GLU A 457 0.44 -32.61 21.50
C GLU A 457 1.44 -31.82 22.36
N PHE A 458 1.21 -30.51 22.52
CA PHE A 458 2.09 -29.63 23.28
C PHE A 458 1.39 -28.38 23.83
N SER A 459 1.99 -27.78 24.84
CA SER A 459 1.65 -26.42 25.29
C SER A 459 2.82 -25.49 25.00
N ARG A 460 2.53 -24.27 24.55
CA ARG A 460 3.52 -23.27 24.16
C ARG A 460 3.19 -21.90 24.73
N THR A 461 4.19 -21.22 25.25
CA THR A 461 4.10 -19.83 25.70
C THR A 461 5.08 -18.97 24.90
N LEU A 462 4.59 -17.87 24.34
CA LEU A 462 5.38 -16.87 23.64
C LEU A 462 5.34 -15.56 24.43
N ALA A 463 6.50 -15.05 24.82
CA ALA A 463 6.65 -13.73 25.42
C ALA A 463 7.56 -12.88 24.53
N SER A 464 7.08 -11.72 24.11
CA SER A 464 7.82 -10.81 23.24
C SER A 464 7.90 -9.41 23.85
N ALA A 465 9.07 -8.79 23.75
CA ALA A 465 9.30 -7.40 24.09
C ALA A 465 9.99 -6.69 22.92
N SER A 466 9.44 -5.58 22.45
CA SER A 466 9.94 -4.88 21.27
C SER A 466 10.09 -3.39 21.51
N TRP A 467 11.12 -2.80 20.93
CA TRP A 467 11.31 -1.36 20.78
C TRP A 467 11.57 -1.08 19.31
N SER A 468 10.67 -0.34 18.68
CA SER A 468 10.80 0.05 17.27
C SER A 468 10.62 1.55 17.02
N TYR A 469 11.18 2.01 15.90
CA TYR A 469 11.01 3.35 15.36
C TYR A 469 10.36 3.25 13.98
N LYS A 470 9.38 4.11 13.71
CA LYS A 470 8.66 4.13 12.43
C LYS A 470 8.69 5.54 11.86
N TRP A 471 9.08 5.69 10.60
CA TRP A 471 9.00 6.97 9.89
C TRP A 471 8.36 6.80 8.53
N THR A 472 7.54 7.77 8.16
CA THR A 472 6.84 7.78 6.87
C THR A 472 7.16 9.07 6.15
N ASP A 473 7.74 8.95 4.96
CA ASP A 473 8.00 10.08 4.08
C ASP A 473 6.99 10.13 2.93
N ARG A 474 6.46 11.33 2.67
CA ARG A 474 5.53 11.67 1.58
C ARG A 474 4.34 10.71 1.39
N LYS A 475 3.90 9.99 2.43
CA LYS A 475 2.84 8.95 2.40
C LYS A 475 3.11 7.81 1.39
N ARG A 476 4.37 7.60 0.99
CA ARG A 476 4.79 6.59 0.00
C ARG A 476 5.92 5.72 0.48
N MET A 477 6.85 6.30 1.24
CA MET A 477 7.99 5.61 1.84
C MET A 477 7.69 5.37 3.30
N GLN A 478 7.77 4.12 3.73
CA GLN A 478 7.66 3.72 5.12
C GLN A 478 8.94 3.00 5.50
N HIS A 479 9.45 3.35 6.66
CA HIS A 479 10.63 2.75 7.21
C HIS A 479 10.34 2.35 8.65
N ARG A 480 10.87 1.20 9.06
CA ARG A 480 10.77 0.69 10.40
C ARG A 480 12.11 0.12 10.83
N LEU A 481 12.59 0.54 11.99
CA LEU A 481 13.76 -0.04 12.65
C LEU A 481 13.27 -0.66 13.95
N ASP A 482 13.28 -1.99 14.02
CA ASP A 482 13.17 -2.73 15.26
C ASP A 482 14.55 -2.71 15.93
N LEU A 483 14.74 -1.81 16.91
CA LEU A 483 16.02 -1.61 17.59
C LEU A 483 16.40 -2.84 18.41
N VAL A 484 15.44 -3.35 19.18
CA VAL A 484 15.55 -4.61 19.92
C VAL A 484 14.19 -5.27 19.91
N ASP A 485 14.15 -6.53 19.49
CA ASP A 485 12.97 -7.39 19.47
C ASP A 485 13.35 -8.73 20.12
N VAL A 486 12.94 -8.89 21.37
CA VAL A 486 13.17 -10.10 22.18
C VAL A 486 11.95 -10.98 22.04
N ASN A 487 12.14 -12.21 21.57
CA ASN A 487 11.10 -13.23 21.48
C ASN A 487 11.57 -14.45 22.27
N TYR A 488 10.80 -14.81 23.29
CA TYR A 488 11.03 -15.97 24.13
C TYR A 488 9.92 -16.99 23.89
N VAL A 489 10.31 -18.19 23.52
CA VAL A 489 9.44 -19.34 23.29
C VAL A 489 9.72 -20.36 24.38
N TYR A 490 8.69 -20.71 25.14
CA TYR A 490 8.75 -21.70 26.20
C TYR A 490 7.78 -22.84 25.93
N MET A 491 8.24 -24.08 26.10
CA MET A 491 7.50 -25.31 25.81
C MET A 491 7.26 -26.10 27.11
N PRO A 492 6.27 -25.69 27.94
CA PRO A 492 6.05 -26.27 29.28
C PRO A 492 5.65 -27.74 29.29
N ARG A 493 4.95 -28.22 28.27
CA ARG A 493 4.45 -29.60 28.20
C ARG A 493 4.54 -30.12 26.78
N LYS A 494 4.97 -31.37 26.64
CA LYS A 494 4.87 -32.22 25.45
C LYS A 494 4.21 -33.52 25.88
N SER A 495 3.29 -34.07 25.09
CA SER A 495 2.74 -35.41 25.38
C SER A 495 3.83 -36.48 25.17
N SER A 496 3.74 -37.61 25.86
CA SER A 496 4.73 -38.70 25.71
C SER A 496 4.77 -39.21 24.27
N ALA A 497 3.59 -39.40 23.64
CA ALA A 497 3.50 -39.78 22.24
C ALA A 497 4.16 -38.75 21.30
N PHE A 498 4.01 -37.45 21.58
CA PHE A 498 4.67 -36.41 20.80
C PHE A 498 6.18 -36.37 21.05
N GLN A 499 6.63 -36.60 22.28
CA GLN A 499 8.05 -36.66 22.61
C GLN A 499 8.73 -37.88 21.96
N GLU A 500 8.12 -39.08 22.02
CA GLU A 500 8.59 -40.28 21.32
C GLU A 500 8.60 -40.06 19.80
N TYR A 501 7.59 -39.36 19.27
CA TYR A 501 7.58 -38.92 17.88
C TYR A 501 8.76 -38.00 17.55
N LEU A 502 9.04 -36.98 18.38
CA LEU A 502 10.18 -36.08 18.17
C LEU A 502 11.52 -36.81 18.28
N ASP A 503 11.65 -37.76 19.21
CA ASP A 503 12.88 -38.51 19.45
C ASP A 503 13.14 -39.54 18.34
N SER A 504 12.12 -40.29 17.90
CA SER A 504 12.23 -41.18 16.73
C SER A 504 12.52 -40.42 15.44
N MET A 505 11.99 -39.20 15.31
CA MET A 505 12.24 -38.33 14.15
C MET A 505 13.58 -37.61 14.19
N SER A 506 14.17 -37.41 15.37
CA SER A 506 15.47 -36.76 15.51
C SER A 506 16.61 -37.52 14.81
N LEU A 507 16.46 -38.84 14.64
CA LEU A 507 17.38 -39.70 13.86
C LEU A 507 17.36 -39.39 12.35
N ARG A 508 16.30 -38.76 11.84
CA ARG A 508 16.12 -38.38 10.43
C ARG A 508 16.11 -36.88 10.20
N ASN A 509 15.76 -36.08 11.21
CA ASN A 509 15.55 -34.64 11.11
C ASN A 509 15.73 -33.94 12.47
N SER A 510 16.91 -33.40 12.72
CA SER A 510 17.24 -32.66 13.95
C SER A 510 16.55 -31.29 14.04
N ALA A 511 16.20 -30.67 12.91
CA ALA A 511 15.55 -29.36 12.88
C ALA A 511 14.11 -29.39 13.45
N LEU A 512 13.42 -30.53 13.31
CA LEU A 512 12.08 -30.70 13.88
C LEU A 512 12.11 -30.58 15.41
N LYS A 513 12.96 -31.37 16.07
CA LYS A 513 13.06 -31.42 17.53
C LYS A 513 13.42 -30.04 18.09
N ALA A 514 14.40 -29.37 17.47
CA ALA A 514 14.82 -28.03 17.86
C ALA A 514 13.71 -26.98 17.75
N SER A 515 12.73 -27.13 16.84
CA SER A 515 11.60 -26.20 16.70
C SER A 515 10.59 -26.27 17.85
N TYR A 516 10.63 -27.35 18.62
CA TYR A 516 9.79 -27.57 19.81
C TYR A 516 10.59 -27.49 21.11
N GLU A 517 11.75 -26.84 21.10
CA GLU A 517 12.55 -26.56 22.29
C GLU A 517 12.38 -25.11 22.75
N ASN A 518 12.86 -24.80 23.95
CA ASN A 518 12.86 -23.44 24.45
C ASN A 518 13.82 -22.59 23.59
N GLN A 519 13.37 -21.45 23.11
CA GLN A 519 14.17 -20.59 22.23
C GLN A 519 14.13 -19.14 22.69
N LEU A 520 15.28 -18.49 22.68
CA LEU A 520 15.42 -17.05 22.87
C LEU A 520 15.99 -16.44 21.59
N VAL A 521 15.22 -15.56 20.96
CA VAL A 521 15.64 -14.83 19.76
C VAL A 521 15.61 -13.34 20.05
N VAL A 522 16.80 -12.73 20.11
CA VAL A 522 16.95 -11.28 20.20
C VAL A 522 17.40 -10.76 18.85
N ARG A 523 16.54 -9.93 18.26
CA ARG A 523 16.67 -9.47 16.87
C ARG A 523 16.77 -7.96 16.78
N THR A 524 17.57 -7.50 15.84
CA THR A 524 17.54 -6.13 15.30
C THR A 524 17.12 -6.24 13.84
N GLY A 525 16.20 -5.38 13.39
CA GLY A 525 15.69 -5.48 12.03
C GLY A 525 15.35 -4.12 11.42
N TYR A 526 15.55 -4.00 10.12
CA TYR A 526 15.16 -2.84 9.34
C TYR A 526 14.27 -3.24 8.17
N SER A 527 13.11 -2.58 8.08
CA SER A 527 12.13 -2.77 7.01
C SER A 527 11.93 -1.46 6.26
N PHE A 528 12.03 -1.52 4.94
CA PHE A 528 11.70 -0.45 4.02
C PHE A 528 10.52 -0.89 3.14
N THR A 529 9.52 -0.02 3.00
CA THR A 529 8.39 -0.23 2.10
C THR A 529 8.14 1.03 1.30
N TYR A 530 8.11 0.91 -0.02
CA TYR A 530 7.75 1.97 -0.94
C TYR A 530 6.48 1.56 -1.70
N ASN A 531 5.51 2.48 -1.81
CA ASN A 531 4.35 2.31 -2.68
C ASN A 531 4.10 3.59 -3.49
N SER A 532 4.19 3.49 -4.81
CA SER A 532 4.05 4.65 -5.71
C SER A 532 2.62 5.22 -5.73
N ALA A 533 1.60 4.40 -5.45
CA ALA A 533 0.20 4.82 -5.37
C ALA A 533 -0.17 5.44 -4.01
N GLY A 534 0.75 5.42 -3.03
CA GLY A 534 0.53 5.89 -1.66
C GLY A 534 -0.14 4.84 -0.75
N ASN A 535 -0.46 5.23 0.49
CA ASN A 535 -0.99 4.36 1.56
C ASN A 535 -2.42 3.77 1.34
N ALA A 536 -2.88 3.61 0.10
CA ALA A 536 -4.17 2.95 -0.19
C ALA A 536 -3.98 1.42 -0.27
N MET A 537 -3.75 0.79 0.87
CA MET A 537 -3.29 -0.61 0.95
C MET A 537 -4.33 -1.68 0.61
N MET A 538 -5.56 -1.32 0.23
CA MET A 538 -6.64 -2.28 -0.03
C MET A 538 -7.55 -1.95 -1.23
N ARG A 539 -7.27 -0.89 -2.00
CA ARG A 539 -8.08 -0.57 -3.18
C ARG A 539 -7.40 -1.06 -4.45
N THR A 540 -8.21 -1.56 -5.38
CA THR A 540 -7.77 -1.89 -6.74
C THR A 540 -7.07 -0.67 -7.35
N PRO A 541 -5.77 -0.76 -7.70
CA PRO A 541 -5.04 0.40 -8.20
C PRO A 541 -5.68 0.91 -9.49
N THR A 542 -6.02 2.20 -9.51
CA THR A 542 -6.67 2.84 -10.67
C THR A 542 -5.67 3.46 -11.65
N LYS A 543 -4.37 3.37 -11.35
CA LYS A 543 -3.26 3.91 -12.14
C LYS A 543 -2.07 2.98 -12.06
N ASN A 544 -1.12 3.13 -13.00
CA ASN A 544 0.18 2.46 -12.94
C ASN A 544 0.81 2.64 -11.57
N SER A 545 1.15 1.52 -10.93
CA SER A 545 1.72 1.53 -9.59
C SER A 545 2.82 0.50 -9.44
N TYR A 546 3.70 0.70 -8.47
CA TYR A 546 4.67 -0.29 -8.06
C TYR A 546 4.91 -0.21 -6.56
N SER A 547 5.28 -1.36 -5.99
CA SER A 547 5.66 -1.48 -4.59
C SER A 547 7.00 -2.19 -4.47
N ILE A 548 7.80 -1.73 -3.51
CA ILE A 548 9.06 -2.34 -3.11
C ILE A 548 8.95 -2.61 -1.61
N ARG A 549 9.32 -3.80 -1.17
CA ARG A 549 9.51 -4.16 0.23
C ARG A 549 10.90 -4.76 0.37
N ALA A 550 11.68 -4.24 1.29
CA ALA A 550 13.00 -4.78 1.62
C ALA A 550 13.10 -4.92 3.13
N ASN A 551 13.48 -6.09 3.61
CA ASN A 551 13.71 -6.34 5.03
C ASN A 551 15.11 -6.92 5.22
N ILE A 552 15.80 -6.47 6.24
CA ILE A 552 17.03 -7.09 6.73
C ILE A 552 16.89 -7.26 8.23
N GLU A 553 17.18 -8.45 8.72
CA GLU A 553 17.20 -8.74 10.14
C GLU A 553 18.44 -9.54 10.52
N GLU A 554 18.88 -9.31 11.74
CA GLU A 554 20.01 -9.96 12.38
C GLU A 554 19.56 -10.39 13.77
N ALA A 555 19.92 -11.60 14.16
CA ALA A 555 19.64 -12.13 15.48
C ALA A 555 20.92 -12.58 16.18
N GLY A 556 20.94 -12.41 17.50
CA GLY A 556 21.92 -13.01 18.39
C GLY A 556 23.25 -12.25 18.56
N ASN A 557 23.66 -11.32 17.70
CA ASN A 557 24.95 -10.64 17.92
C ASN A 557 24.96 -9.75 19.17
N LEU A 558 23.83 -9.10 19.49
CA LEU A 558 23.71 -8.34 20.74
C LEU A 558 23.89 -9.24 21.96
N LEU A 559 23.30 -10.44 21.91
CA LEU A 559 23.47 -11.47 22.95
C LEU A 559 24.90 -12.00 22.99
N TYR A 560 25.53 -12.22 21.85
CA TYR A 560 26.93 -12.64 21.76
C TYR A 560 27.87 -11.65 22.46
N VAL A 561 27.70 -10.35 22.19
CA VAL A 561 28.48 -9.30 22.87
C VAL A 561 28.22 -9.32 24.38
N ALA A 562 26.96 -9.40 24.80
CA ALA A 562 26.61 -9.47 26.22
C ALA A 562 27.17 -10.72 26.92
N SER A 563 27.00 -11.90 26.33
CA SER A 563 27.53 -13.16 26.86
C SER A 563 29.05 -13.14 26.93
N LYS A 564 29.76 -12.57 25.95
CA LYS A 564 31.23 -12.45 25.98
C LYS A 564 31.74 -11.53 27.10
N LEU A 565 30.96 -10.52 27.49
CA LEU A 565 31.28 -9.62 28.61
C LEU A 565 31.08 -10.29 29.98
N VAL A 566 30.10 -11.20 30.10
CA VAL A 566 29.75 -11.86 31.37
C VAL A 566 30.46 -13.21 31.54
N HIS A 567 30.58 -13.99 30.46
CA HIS A 567 31.18 -15.33 30.40
C HIS A 567 32.05 -15.47 29.14
N PRO A 568 33.34 -15.08 29.19
CA PRO A 568 34.21 -15.03 28.01
C PRO A 568 34.44 -16.38 27.31
N ASN A 569 34.35 -17.50 28.04
CA ASN A 569 34.57 -18.86 27.53
C ASN A 569 33.45 -19.81 28.01
N PRO A 570 32.51 -20.20 27.14
CA PRO A 570 31.78 -21.45 27.34
C PRO A 570 32.77 -22.63 27.37
N LYS A 571 32.46 -23.73 28.08
CA LYS A 571 33.30 -24.94 28.04
C LYS A 571 33.37 -25.46 26.60
N ASP A 572 34.52 -26.03 26.21
CA ASP A 572 34.82 -26.47 24.85
C ASP A 572 33.63 -27.22 24.19
N GLY A 573 33.03 -26.58 23.17
CA GLY A 573 31.95 -27.14 22.35
C GLY A 573 30.52 -26.80 22.76
N GLU A 574 30.29 -26.08 23.86
CA GLU A 574 28.95 -25.65 24.29
C GLU A 574 28.52 -24.33 23.60
N ASP A 575 27.24 -24.24 23.24
CA ASP A 575 26.65 -23.01 22.70
C ASP A 575 26.69 -21.89 23.75
N TYR A 576 26.85 -20.64 23.31
CA TYR A 576 26.66 -19.48 24.17
C TYR A 576 25.21 -19.46 24.65
N VAL A 577 25.06 -19.43 25.98
CA VAL A 577 23.77 -19.36 26.65
C VAL A 577 23.56 -18.01 27.31
N LEU A 578 22.31 -17.57 27.39
CA LEU A 578 21.86 -16.53 28.32
C LEU A 578 20.72 -17.12 29.15
N ALA A 579 20.83 -17.07 30.47
CA ALA A 579 19.87 -17.70 31.40
C ALA A 579 19.61 -19.20 31.11
N ASN A 580 20.65 -19.96 30.76
CA ASN A 580 20.61 -21.39 30.37
C ASN A 580 19.83 -21.71 29.08
N ILE A 581 19.65 -20.73 28.19
CA ILE A 581 18.96 -20.92 26.91
C ILE A 581 19.94 -20.58 25.78
N PRO A 582 20.22 -21.51 24.85
CA PRO A 582 21.00 -21.22 23.67
C PRO A 582 20.22 -20.25 22.77
N PHE A 583 20.89 -19.21 22.29
CA PHE A 583 20.24 -18.22 21.43
C PHE A 583 20.62 -18.37 19.96
N ALA A 584 19.66 -18.10 19.08
CA ALA A 584 19.87 -18.23 17.64
C ALA A 584 20.72 -17.07 17.08
N GLN A 585 21.68 -17.39 16.21
CA GLN A 585 22.49 -16.42 15.47
C GLN A 585 22.32 -16.58 13.96
N TYR A 586 21.82 -15.53 13.30
CA TYR A 586 21.63 -15.52 11.85
C TYR A 586 21.46 -14.10 11.30
N VAL A 587 21.63 -13.99 9.98
CA VAL A 587 21.22 -12.82 9.20
C VAL A 587 20.20 -13.25 8.15
N LYS A 588 19.17 -12.46 7.92
CA LYS A 588 18.11 -12.73 6.95
C LYS A 588 17.76 -11.47 6.18
N ALA A 589 17.60 -11.61 4.87
CA ALA A 589 17.22 -10.53 3.97
C ALA A 589 16.10 -10.97 3.04
N ASP A 590 15.08 -10.12 2.91
CA ASP A 590 13.92 -10.33 2.05
C ASP A 590 13.76 -9.13 1.11
N PHE A 591 13.46 -9.39 -0.15
CA PHE A 591 13.18 -8.37 -1.16
C PHE A 591 11.95 -8.78 -1.99
N ASP A 592 10.91 -7.95 -1.97
CA ASP A 592 9.72 -8.11 -2.80
C ASP A 592 9.52 -6.87 -3.68
N PHE A 593 9.29 -7.09 -4.96
CA PHE A 593 8.94 -6.04 -5.92
C PHE A 593 7.70 -6.46 -6.70
N ALA A 594 6.70 -5.58 -6.72
CA ALA A 594 5.51 -5.75 -7.54
C ALA A 594 5.27 -4.53 -8.44
N LYS A 595 4.97 -4.77 -9.71
CA LYS A 595 4.67 -3.74 -10.71
C LYS A 595 3.30 -3.99 -11.31
N ASN A 596 2.40 -3.02 -11.16
CA ASN A 596 1.11 -3.00 -11.83
C ASN A 596 1.14 -2.05 -13.04
N PHE A 597 0.93 -2.62 -14.22
CA PHE A 597 0.78 -1.92 -15.49
C PHE A 597 -0.70 -1.91 -15.89
N MET A 598 -1.33 -0.75 -15.75
CA MET A 598 -2.70 -0.49 -16.17
C MET A 598 -2.74 -0.31 -17.69
N ILE A 599 -3.44 -1.20 -18.38
CA ILE A 599 -3.65 -1.11 -19.82
C ILE A 599 -4.80 -0.13 -20.09
N ASP A 600 -5.89 -0.29 -19.33
CA ASP A 600 -7.09 0.54 -19.36
C ASP A 600 -7.80 0.47 -17.98
N PRO A 601 -8.85 1.25 -17.71
CA PRO A 601 -9.53 1.27 -16.41
C PRO A 601 -10.05 -0.09 -15.90
N ARG A 602 -10.17 -1.11 -16.75
CA ARG A 602 -10.71 -2.44 -16.44
C ARG A 602 -9.67 -3.57 -16.57
N ASN A 603 -8.50 -3.33 -17.16
CA ASN A 603 -7.50 -4.37 -17.43
C ASN A 603 -6.10 -3.95 -16.97
N SER A 604 -5.39 -4.88 -16.32
CA SER A 604 -4.03 -4.63 -15.84
C SER A 604 -3.14 -5.88 -15.89
N PHE A 605 -1.85 -5.67 -16.09
CA PHE A 605 -0.81 -6.69 -15.92
C PHE A 605 -0.03 -6.44 -14.63
N VAL A 606 0.16 -7.49 -13.84
CA VAL A 606 0.93 -7.45 -12.60
C VAL A 606 2.12 -8.38 -12.72
N PHE A 607 3.29 -7.85 -12.36
CA PHE A 607 4.54 -8.58 -12.25
C PHE A 607 4.96 -8.59 -10.79
N HIS A 608 5.44 -9.73 -10.31
CA HIS A 608 5.98 -9.85 -8.96
C HIS A 608 7.26 -10.69 -8.96
N ILE A 609 8.23 -10.25 -8.16
CA ILE A 609 9.44 -10.98 -7.81
C ILE A 609 9.66 -10.86 -6.30
N GLY A 610 9.80 -12.00 -5.64
CA GLY A 610 10.15 -12.14 -4.24
C GLY A 610 11.41 -12.98 -4.10
N VAL A 611 12.39 -12.48 -3.36
CA VAL A 611 13.66 -13.17 -3.09
C VAL A 611 13.92 -13.11 -1.59
N GLY A 612 14.32 -14.24 -1.01
CA GLY A 612 14.68 -14.33 0.40
C GLY A 612 15.96 -15.13 0.59
N VAL A 613 16.84 -14.68 1.48
CA VAL A 613 18.06 -15.40 1.86
C VAL A 613 18.25 -15.27 3.37
N ALA A 614 18.44 -16.39 4.05
CA ALA A 614 18.71 -16.44 5.47
C ALA A 614 19.92 -17.32 5.73
N TYR A 615 20.89 -16.83 6.48
CA TYR A 615 22.18 -17.49 6.71
C TYR A 615 22.44 -17.63 8.21
N PRO A 616 22.42 -18.87 8.77
CA PRO A 616 22.81 -19.12 10.14
C PRO A 616 24.34 -19.13 10.29
N TYR A 617 24.85 -18.54 11.37
CA TYR A 617 26.29 -18.47 11.66
C TYR A 617 26.58 -18.45 13.17
N GLY A 618 27.85 -18.57 13.55
CA GLY A 618 28.29 -18.48 14.94
C GLY A 618 27.62 -19.53 15.84
N ASN A 619 26.78 -19.08 16.77
CA ASN A 619 26.06 -19.91 17.75
C ASN A 619 24.95 -20.80 17.15
N SER A 620 24.76 -20.80 15.83
CA SER A 620 23.72 -21.62 15.20
C SER A 620 24.20 -22.21 13.88
N LYS A 621 24.02 -23.52 13.73
CA LYS A 621 24.30 -24.25 12.48
C LYS A 621 23.11 -24.29 11.52
N MET A 622 21.91 -24.07 12.05
CA MET A 622 20.65 -24.05 11.31
C MET A 622 19.78 -22.88 11.77
N LEU A 623 18.87 -22.42 10.90
CA LEU A 623 17.90 -21.39 11.25
C LEU A 623 16.80 -21.99 12.13
N PRO A 624 16.26 -21.22 13.11
CA PRO A 624 15.00 -21.56 13.74
C PRO A 624 13.93 -21.82 12.67
N PHE A 625 13.13 -22.87 12.84
CA PHE A 625 12.13 -23.30 11.86
C PHE A 625 11.18 -22.16 11.44
N GLU A 626 10.78 -21.31 12.38
CA GLU A 626 9.91 -20.15 12.12
C GLU A 626 10.52 -19.09 11.20
N LYS A 627 11.84 -19.13 11.01
CA LYS A 627 12.60 -18.19 10.18
C LYS A 627 12.94 -18.76 8.80
N ARG A 628 12.78 -20.07 8.59
CA ARG A 628 12.94 -20.73 7.28
C ARG A 628 11.82 -20.34 6.31
N TYR A 629 12.09 -20.50 5.03
CA TYR A 629 11.17 -20.21 3.94
C TYR A 629 10.36 -21.44 3.53
N PHE A 630 9.14 -21.17 3.08
CA PHE A 630 8.24 -22.16 2.50
C PHE A 630 7.77 -21.72 1.12
N SER A 631 7.45 -22.68 0.25
CA SER A 631 6.89 -22.44 -1.07
C SER A 631 5.59 -23.21 -1.32
N GLY A 632 4.84 -22.76 -2.32
CA GLY A 632 3.51 -23.26 -2.68
C GLY A 632 2.37 -22.58 -1.93
N GLY A 633 1.18 -22.63 -2.51
CA GLY A 633 -0.03 -22.00 -1.98
C GLY A 633 -0.39 -20.67 -2.63
N ALA A 634 -1.40 -20.01 -2.06
CA ALA A 634 -2.03 -18.83 -2.65
C ALA A 634 -1.08 -17.62 -2.84
N ASN A 635 -0.01 -17.51 -2.05
CA ASN A 635 0.94 -16.39 -2.03
C ASN A 635 2.36 -16.80 -2.44
N SER A 636 2.49 -17.89 -3.21
CA SER A 636 3.75 -18.37 -3.81
C SER A 636 3.38 -19.03 -5.15
N VAL A 637 3.66 -20.31 -5.35
CA VAL A 637 3.34 -21.03 -6.59
C VAL A 637 2.01 -21.78 -6.47
N ARG A 638 0.94 -21.26 -7.10
CA ARG A 638 -0.46 -21.72 -6.92
C ARG A 638 -0.82 -23.06 -7.55
N GLY A 639 0.13 -23.74 -8.21
CA GLY A 639 -0.03 -25.14 -8.65
C GLY A 639 0.30 -26.16 -7.56
N TRP A 640 0.77 -25.70 -6.40
CA TRP A 640 1.16 -26.52 -5.25
C TRP A 640 0.36 -26.12 -4.02
N SER A 641 0.06 -27.09 -3.16
CA SER A 641 -0.46 -26.83 -1.82
C SER A 641 0.55 -26.04 -0.99
N VAL A 642 0.06 -25.36 0.04
CA VAL A 642 0.91 -24.62 0.98
C VAL A 642 1.97 -25.56 1.56
N ARG A 643 3.24 -25.13 1.57
CA ARG A 643 4.39 -25.89 2.09
C ARG A 643 4.67 -27.22 1.39
N SER A 644 4.28 -27.39 0.12
CA SER A 644 4.49 -28.65 -0.62
C SER A 644 5.52 -28.58 -1.75
N LEU A 645 6.20 -27.44 -1.90
CA LEU A 645 7.16 -27.20 -2.97
C LEU A 645 8.56 -26.92 -2.39
N GLY A 646 9.55 -27.63 -2.92
CA GLY A 646 10.97 -27.53 -2.55
C GLY A 646 11.34 -28.32 -1.30
N PRO A 647 12.60 -28.25 -0.84
CA PRO A 647 13.70 -27.51 -1.47
C PRO A 647 14.26 -28.19 -2.72
N GLY A 648 14.62 -27.41 -3.74
CA GLY A 648 15.25 -27.90 -4.97
C GLY A 648 14.42 -29.00 -5.64
N VAL A 649 14.99 -30.20 -5.73
CA VAL A 649 14.33 -31.40 -6.30
C VAL A 649 13.89 -32.41 -5.23
N TYR A 650 13.92 -32.03 -3.95
CA TYR A 650 13.58 -32.90 -2.84
C TYR A 650 12.21 -33.55 -3.05
N LYS A 651 12.23 -34.88 -3.12
CA LYS A 651 11.05 -35.71 -3.26
C LYS A 651 10.73 -36.22 -1.86
N GLY A 652 9.70 -35.64 -1.27
CA GLY A 652 9.21 -36.07 0.03
C GLY A 652 8.98 -37.59 0.13
N SER A 653 8.95 -38.10 1.36
CA SER A 653 8.73 -39.51 1.69
C SER A 653 7.43 -40.09 1.09
N GLU A 654 7.47 -41.35 0.65
CA GLU A 654 6.37 -42.01 -0.08
C GLU A 654 5.05 -42.11 0.73
N ASP A 655 5.14 -42.06 2.06
CA ASP A 655 4.00 -42.15 2.98
C ASP A 655 3.28 -40.81 3.22
N GLY A 656 3.82 -39.68 2.71
CA GLY A 656 3.20 -38.34 2.69
C GLY A 656 2.90 -37.69 4.05
N ARG A 657 3.11 -38.40 5.17
CA ARG A 657 2.68 -37.98 6.51
C ARG A 657 3.64 -37.00 7.21
N MET A 658 4.78 -36.63 6.63
CA MET A 658 5.82 -35.89 7.38
C MET A 658 6.71 -34.90 6.61
N ASP A 659 6.40 -34.60 5.35
CA ASP A 659 7.33 -33.82 4.51
C ASP A 659 7.34 -32.31 4.76
N PHE A 660 6.33 -31.74 5.43
CA PHE A 660 6.22 -30.27 5.55
C PHE A 660 7.39 -29.62 6.32
N ILE A 661 8.09 -30.38 7.16
CA ILE A 661 9.24 -29.89 7.94
C ILE A 661 10.49 -29.84 7.07
N ASN A 662 10.68 -30.89 6.25
CA ASN A 662 11.76 -30.98 5.26
C ASN A 662 11.45 -30.21 3.96
N GLN A 663 10.23 -29.68 3.80
CA GLN A 663 9.83 -28.78 2.71
C GLN A 663 10.01 -27.32 3.12
N ALA A 664 11.14 -27.03 3.78
CA ALA A 664 11.58 -25.71 4.22
C ALA A 664 12.99 -25.42 3.71
N GLY A 665 13.32 -24.16 3.47
CA GLY A 665 14.61 -23.75 2.93
C GLY A 665 15.14 -22.45 3.54
N ASP A 666 16.36 -22.10 3.16
CA ASP A 666 17.09 -20.93 3.64
C ASP A 666 17.19 -19.86 2.53
N ILE A 667 16.97 -20.25 1.27
CA ILE A 667 16.84 -19.36 0.11
C ILE A 667 15.45 -19.55 -0.50
N LYS A 668 14.84 -18.45 -0.96
CA LYS A 668 13.53 -18.42 -1.60
C LYS A 668 13.54 -17.58 -2.86
N LEU A 669 12.85 -18.07 -3.90
CA LEU A 669 12.52 -17.33 -5.12
C LEU A 669 11.03 -17.54 -5.44
N ASP A 670 10.28 -16.45 -5.55
CA ASP A 670 8.93 -16.42 -6.09
C ASP A 670 8.88 -15.42 -7.26
N LEU A 671 8.25 -15.83 -8.36
CA LEU A 671 8.04 -15.05 -9.56
C LEU A 671 6.58 -15.19 -9.98
N ASN A 672 5.93 -14.10 -10.36
CA ASN A 672 4.57 -14.14 -10.86
C ASN A 672 4.35 -13.12 -11.98
N ILE A 673 3.56 -13.54 -12.97
CA ILE A 673 2.93 -12.68 -13.96
C ILE A 673 1.43 -12.94 -13.91
N GLU A 674 0.63 -11.90 -13.76
CA GLU A 674 -0.83 -12.01 -13.64
C GLU A 674 -1.54 -10.95 -14.48
N TYR A 675 -2.41 -11.38 -15.39
CA TYR A 675 -3.35 -10.53 -16.10
C TYR A 675 -4.65 -10.45 -15.30
N ARG A 676 -5.08 -9.24 -14.93
CA ARG A 676 -6.31 -8.97 -14.18
C ARG A 676 -7.30 -8.23 -15.08
N THR A 677 -8.56 -8.63 -15.04
CA THR A 677 -9.63 -8.03 -15.85
C THR A 677 -10.89 -7.89 -15.01
N HIS A 678 -11.53 -6.73 -15.07
CA HIS A 678 -12.84 -6.54 -14.47
C HIS A 678 -13.86 -7.37 -15.25
N LEU A 679 -14.53 -8.29 -14.57
CA LEU A 679 -15.54 -9.12 -15.21
C LEU A 679 -16.85 -8.34 -15.20
N PHE A 680 -17.54 -8.30 -14.07
CA PHE A 680 -18.83 -7.63 -13.90
C PHE A 680 -19.12 -7.45 -12.42
N TRP A 681 -19.98 -6.48 -12.08
CA TRP A 681 -20.35 -6.19 -10.71
C TRP A 681 -19.13 -5.98 -9.79
N LYS A 682 -18.90 -6.86 -8.80
CA LYS A 682 -17.77 -6.85 -7.88
C LYS A 682 -16.75 -7.95 -8.19
N LEU A 683 -16.88 -8.62 -9.34
CA LEU A 683 -16.03 -9.75 -9.74
C LEU A 683 -14.96 -9.30 -10.74
N ASN A 684 -13.72 -9.60 -10.41
CA ASN A 684 -12.56 -9.48 -11.28
C ASN A 684 -12.01 -10.88 -11.58
N GLY A 685 -11.55 -11.10 -12.79
CA GLY A 685 -10.90 -12.33 -13.22
C GLY A 685 -9.40 -12.13 -13.25
N ALA A 686 -8.66 -13.22 -13.11
CA ALA A 686 -7.26 -13.22 -13.49
C ALA A 686 -6.81 -14.51 -14.14
N ALA A 687 -5.77 -14.38 -14.95
CA ALA A 687 -4.98 -15.46 -15.49
C ALA A 687 -3.53 -15.24 -15.06
N PHE A 688 -2.86 -16.28 -14.57
CA PHE A 688 -1.53 -16.13 -14.00
C PHE A 688 -0.58 -17.26 -14.40
N VAL A 689 0.71 -16.93 -14.35
CA VAL A 689 1.83 -17.86 -14.37
C VAL A 689 2.68 -17.57 -13.15
N ASP A 690 2.90 -18.59 -12.33
CA ASP A 690 3.76 -18.52 -11.15
C ASP A 690 4.99 -19.38 -11.39
N ALA A 691 6.14 -18.95 -10.89
CA ALA A 691 7.34 -19.75 -10.87
C ALA A 691 8.08 -19.53 -9.55
N GLY A 692 8.73 -20.57 -9.02
CA GLY A 692 9.44 -20.43 -7.76
C GLY A 692 10.00 -21.73 -7.23
N ASN A 693 10.84 -21.60 -6.22
CA ASN A 693 11.31 -22.71 -5.38
C ASN A 693 11.98 -22.15 -4.12
N ILE A 694 12.32 -23.05 -3.21
CA ILE A 694 13.18 -22.81 -2.04
C ILE A 694 14.39 -23.74 -2.11
N TRP A 695 15.47 -23.41 -1.41
CA TRP A 695 16.70 -24.21 -1.35
C TRP A 695 17.34 -24.12 0.02
N THR A 696 18.20 -25.09 0.36
CA THR A 696 19.05 -25.05 1.55
C THR A 696 20.42 -24.43 1.22
N ILE A 697 21.04 -23.76 2.19
CA ILE A 697 22.41 -23.23 2.04
C ILE A 697 23.46 -24.28 2.38
N ARG A 698 23.10 -25.23 3.25
CA ARG A 698 23.97 -26.35 3.66
C ARG A 698 23.34 -27.67 3.22
N ASP A 699 24.20 -28.66 3.01
CA ASP A 699 23.76 -30.02 2.73
C ASP A 699 23.24 -30.66 4.01
N ASP A 700 22.03 -31.21 3.95
CA ASP A 700 21.35 -31.84 5.07
C ASP A 700 20.87 -33.21 4.62
N SER A 701 21.23 -34.26 5.37
CA SER A 701 20.88 -35.65 5.07
C SER A 701 19.37 -35.88 4.98
N GLY A 702 18.55 -35.00 5.58
CA GLY A 702 17.09 -35.06 5.48
C GLY A 702 16.48 -34.35 4.27
N GLN A 703 17.28 -33.63 3.45
CA GLN A 703 16.81 -32.76 2.36
C GLN A 703 17.61 -32.97 1.07
N GLU A 704 17.86 -34.23 0.70
CA GLU A 704 18.66 -34.58 -0.48
C GLU A 704 18.18 -33.87 -1.76
N GLY A 705 19.11 -33.24 -2.50
CA GLY A 705 18.80 -32.44 -3.69
C GLY A 705 18.23 -31.05 -3.41
N GLY A 706 18.18 -30.62 -2.14
CA GLY A 706 17.74 -29.28 -1.72
C GLY A 706 18.82 -28.20 -1.76
N LEU A 707 20.11 -28.58 -1.81
CA LEU A 707 21.25 -27.66 -1.77
C LEU A 707 21.23 -26.68 -2.95
N PHE A 708 21.35 -25.39 -2.66
CA PHE A 708 21.46 -24.35 -3.69
C PHE A 708 22.82 -24.45 -4.39
N LYS A 709 22.80 -24.66 -5.71
CA LYS A 709 23.97 -24.56 -6.58
C LYS A 709 23.68 -23.61 -7.72
N PHE A 710 24.53 -22.60 -7.89
CA PHE A 710 24.33 -21.53 -8.88
C PHE A 710 24.23 -22.03 -10.34
N ASN A 711 24.85 -23.15 -10.66
CA ASN A 711 24.79 -23.79 -11.99
C ASN A 711 23.62 -24.78 -12.18
N GLU A 712 22.85 -25.09 -11.13
CA GLU A 712 21.74 -26.05 -11.17
C GLU A 712 20.39 -25.43 -10.80
N PHE A 713 20.34 -24.38 -9.97
CA PHE A 713 19.09 -23.85 -9.39
C PHE A 713 18.02 -23.50 -10.42
N TYR A 714 18.42 -22.93 -11.57
CA TYR A 714 17.47 -22.53 -12.62
C TYR A 714 16.76 -23.73 -13.25
N LYS A 715 17.37 -24.92 -13.22
CA LYS A 715 16.74 -26.18 -13.66
C LYS A 715 15.71 -26.67 -12.65
N GLN A 716 15.81 -26.23 -11.40
CA GLN A 716 14.96 -26.68 -10.30
C GLN A 716 13.76 -25.75 -10.08
N ILE A 717 13.59 -24.68 -10.88
CA ILE A 717 12.44 -23.78 -10.73
C ILE A 717 11.14 -24.50 -11.13
N ALA A 718 10.17 -24.53 -10.22
CA ALA A 718 8.83 -25.03 -10.50
C ALA A 718 7.99 -23.94 -11.16
N VAL A 719 7.07 -24.33 -12.06
CA VAL A 719 6.19 -23.39 -12.78
C VAL A 719 4.76 -23.88 -12.71
N ALA A 720 3.81 -22.98 -12.45
CA ALA A 720 2.37 -23.20 -12.52
C ALA A 720 1.68 -22.16 -13.40
N TYR A 721 0.52 -22.52 -13.93
CA TYR A 721 -0.39 -21.60 -14.61
C TYR A 721 -1.81 -21.80 -14.08
N GLY A 722 -2.64 -20.76 -14.11
CA GLY A 722 -3.98 -20.88 -13.57
C GLY A 722 -4.91 -19.73 -13.91
N LEU A 723 -6.14 -19.90 -13.45
CA LEU A 723 -7.21 -18.90 -13.53
C LEU A 723 -7.73 -18.64 -12.13
N GLY A 724 -8.18 -17.41 -11.89
CA GLY A 724 -8.77 -17.05 -10.62
C GLY A 724 -9.87 -16.03 -10.71
N ILE A 725 -10.71 -16.01 -9.69
CA ILE A 725 -11.80 -15.05 -9.50
C ILE A 725 -11.54 -14.29 -8.21
N ARG A 726 -11.67 -12.96 -8.28
CA ARG A 726 -11.53 -12.04 -7.16
C ARG A 726 -12.86 -11.35 -6.93
N PHE A 727 -13.37 -11.39 -5.71
CA PHE A 727 -14.57 -10.68 -5.30
C PHE A 727 -14.16 -9.45 -4.49
N ASP A 728 -14.27 -8.28 -5.11
CA ASP A 728 -13.86 -6.99 -4.56
C ASP A 728 -15.02 -6.33 -3.82
N LEU A 729 -14.97 -6.39 -2.49
CA LEU A 729 -15.97 -5.83 -1.59
C LEU A 729 -15.67 -4.36 -1.20
N ASP A 730 -14.72 -3.69 -1.87
CA ASP A 730 -14.23 -2.33 -1.59
C ASP A 730 -13.36 -2.19 -0.33
N TYR A 731 -13.65 -2.97 0.73
CA TYR A 731 -12.86 -3.05 1.97
C TYR A 731 -12.07 -4.36 2.09
N LEU A 732 -12.38 -5.36 1.24
CA LEU A 732 -11.79 -6.69 1.27
C LEU A 732 -11.84 -7.29 -0.13
N ILE A 733 -10.83 -8.06 -0.51
CA ILE A 733 -10.84 -8.85 -1.75
C ILE A 733 -10.79 -10.32 -1.37
N LEU A 734 -11.78 -11.11 -1.77
CA LEU A 734 -11.75 -12.56 -1.64
C LEU A 734 -11.24 -13.17 -2.94
N ARG A 735 -10.37 -14.18 -2.86
CA ARG A 735 -9.72 -14.78 -4.03
C ARG A 735 -9.94 -16.29 -4.05
N PHE A 736 -10.30 -16.78 -5.24
CA PHE A 736 -10.45 -18.19 -5.55
C PHE A 736 -9.57 -18.48 -6.77
N ASP A 737 -8.43 -19.11 -6.57
CA ASP A 737 -7.45 -19.40 -7.62
C ASP A 737 -7.38 -20.92 -7.83
N GLY A 738 -7.48 -21.37 -9.08
CA GLY A 738 -7.20 -22.75 -9.49
C GLY A 738 -5.91 -22.79 -10.31
N GLY A 739 -4.87 -23.45 -9.79
CA GLY A 739 -3.57 -23.56 -10.43
C GLY A 739 -3.26 -24.98 -10.90
N MET A 740 -2.58 -25.08 -12.03
CA MET A 740 -2.08 -26.30 -12.65
C MET A 740 -0.55 -26.26 -12.70
N LYS A 741 0.12 -27.34 -12.30
CA LYS A 741 1.58 -27.48 -12.50
C LYS A 741 1.89 -27.45 -14.00
N ALA A 742 2.89 -26.70 -14.41
CA ALA A 742 3.45 -26.68 -15.77
C ALA A 742 4.80 -27.40 -15.83
N ILE A 743 5.69 -27.11 -14.87
CA ILE A 743 7.01 -27.73 -14.72
C ILE A 743 7.16 -28.20 -13.27
N ASN A 744 7.33 -29.50 -13.07
CA ASN A 744 7.56 -30.10 -11.76
C ASN A 744 9.03 -30.58 -11.65
N PRO A 745 9.91 -29.86 -10.92
CA PRO A 745 11.34 -30.15 -10.88
C PRO A 745 11.69 -31.45 -10.15
N VAL A 746 10.79 -31.95 -9.30
CA VAL A 746 10.95 -33.20 -8.55
C VAL A 746 10.82 -34.45 -9.44
N GLU A 747 10.16 -34.30 -10.60
CA GLU A 747 9.91 -35.40 -11.52
C GLU A 747 10.90 -35.41 -12.70
N THR A 748 11.15 -36.59 -13.28
CA THR A 748 12.04 -36.76 -14.44
C THR A 748 11.26 -37.13 -15.71
N GLY A 749 11.94 -36.98 -16.86
CA GLY A 749 11.37 -37.32 -18.17
C GLY A 749 10.07 -36.59 -18.48
N LYS A 750 9.07 -37.33 -19.00
CA LYS A 750 7.75 -36.76 -19.38
C LYS A 750 6.95 -36.23 -18.20
N LYS A 751 7.18 -36.72 -16.98
CA LYS A 751 6.45 -36.27 -15.77
C LYS A 751 6.90 -34.89 -15.28
N ARG A 752 8.10 -34.45 -15.67
CA ARG A 752 8.63 -33.11 -15.40
C ARG A 752 7.82 -31.99 -16.03
N TYR A 753 7.15 -32.25 -17.16
CA TYR A 753 6.40 -31.26 -17.93
C TYR A 753 4.90 -31.57 -17.96
N PRO A 754 4.16 -31.43 -16.84
CA PRO A 754 2.71 -31.61 -16.85
C PRO A 754 1.96 -30.73 -17.86
N VAL A 755 2.53 -29.59 -18.29
CA VAL A 755 1.94 -28.74 -19.35
C VAL A 755 1.67 -29.51 -20.66
N ILE A 756 2.46 -30.55 -20.96
CA ILE A 756 2.29 -31.38 -22.17
C ILE A 756 1.21 -32.46 -21.96
N ARG A 757 1.07 -32.98 -20.75
CA ARG A 757 0.10 -34.04 -20.38
C ARG A 757 -0.48 -33.79 -18.98
N PRO A 758 -1.41 -32.83 -18.84
CA PRO A 758 -1.91 -32.42 -17.54
C PRO A 758 -2.85 -33.47 -16.95
N ARG A 759 -2.71 -33.74 -15.65
CA ARG A 759 -3.63 -34.60 -14.89
C ARG A 759 -4.16 -33.87 -13.66
N PHE A 760 -5.45 -33.54 -13.68
CA PHE A 760 -6.11 -32.82 -12.58
C PHE A 760 -5.90 -33.46 -11.20
N SER A 761 -5.94 -34.79 -11.08
CA SER A 761 -5.76 -35.46 -9.78
C SER A 761 -4.35 -35.29 -9.17
N ARG A 762 -3.34 -34.97 -9.99
CA ARG A 762 -1.93 -34.86 -9.57
C ARG A 762 -1.42 -33.42 -9.58
N ASP A 763 -1.89 -32.64 -10.55
CA ASP A 763 -1.28 -31.38 -10.93
C ASP A 763 -2.11 -30.15 -10.57
N PHE A 764 -3.35 -30.31 -10.08
CA PHE A 764 -4.25 -29.21 -9.77
C PHE A 764 -4.28 -28.92 -8.28
N ALA A 765 -4.22 -27.63 -7.93
CA ALA A 765 -4.45 -27.12 -6.59
C ALA A 765 -5.50 -26.00 -6.63
N PHE A 766 -6.35 -25.95 -5.61
CA PHE A 766 -7.34 -24.90 -5.41
C PHE A 766 -7.02 -24.11 -4.15
N HIS A 767 -7.11 -22.78 -4.24
CA HIS A 767 -6.78 -21.89 -3.15
C HIS A 767 -7.87 -20.86 -2.91
N PHE A 768 -8.16 -20.66 -1.62
CA PHE A 768 -8.92 -19.54 -1.11
C PHE A 768 -7.98 -18.62 -0.32
N ALA A 769 -8.06 -17.31 -0.56
CA ALA A 769 -7.26 -16.32 0.17
C ALA A 769 -7.93 -14.95 0.20
N VAL A 770 -7.45 -14.09 1.10
CA VAL A 770 -7.91 -12.71 1.28
C VAL A 770 -6.81 -11.75 0.85
N GLY A 771 -7.17 -10.71 0.09
CA GLY A 771 -6.26 -9.73 -0.49
C GLY A 771 -5.78 -10.09 -1.90
N TYR A 772 -4.96 -9.21 -2.49
CA TYR A 772 -4.25 -9.54 -3.73
C TYR A 772 -3.08 -10.49 -3.45
N PRO A 773 -2.69 -11.35 -4.43
CA PRO A 773 -1.45 -12.12 -4.32
C PRO A 773 -0.25 -11.16 -4.20
N PHE A 774 0.62 -11.48 -3.24
CA PHE A 774 1.90 -10.83 -2.93
C PHE A 774 1.80 -9.40 -2.36
#